data_AF-A0A178DQJ8-F1
#
_entry.id   AF-A0A178DQJ8-F1
#
_cell.length_a   1.000
_cell.length_b   1.000
_cell.length_c   1.000
_cell.angle_alpha   90.00
_cell.angle_beta   90.00
_cell.angle_gamma   90.00
#
_symmetry.space_group_name_H-M   'P 1'
#
loop_
_entity.id
_entity.type
_entity.pdbx_description
1 polymer ?
#
loop_
_entity_poly.entity_id
_entity_poly.type
_entity_poly.pdbx_seq_one_letter_code
_entity_poly.pdbx_strand_id
1 'polypeptide(L)'
;MGQIAESILITDDHFQGVPDLSKYRSFVPVVANPKITYLNASFQPPMNIRVKAALDQYLDEALNHPHPKPEWQKNTIEARRLLAEYLNVTAESLAFTRDTTEGLNLFQRSLKWEPGANIVVLDTEHPNQVYGWLALVGQGLEVRRVPAGHLSFADASTFAPQVDERTIAIGFSSIMFHNGQLNNIEDICTTFRPKGVHVLVDMTQHVGVAPIDLRAWNVSAAAFGCHKGLGCPTGLGALYINPEVLTELKPTPPIVGAGAIANLPGTLLADPEVQYHATSQRYEHLNVNLMGTAALKASLKLLLHDIGISRVEQHLRTLGHWLTLQCEKAGVGIAGSAVSSQRAPHVYVLRLLDARWKDHFDSDNVYVSQYRDGVRSARDSFTSVFDIRRLSMILTSCSTWMLHGALRASDVTRAKVQPCSNCKQGRHICEFRANDGRKRPISHTYLSALESRLAYFESLTQSLKKASNEERDEILAGVSLEDHLESKTDVEDVPDHNSSAASENPGTPQTVSLRSGPQGTLQFHGPTSMYLDADAIEQPAEEPSPTFLPRGSNASPYFPVDASGILRLASALGVDNKLILETLPLFFLHQYPMYMFIYREAFLSDYYDNAYRGQYWSYPLLYSMCALGAPHSDRAETRSKNHLLAKCAQEVILCHCLTKPSPTTIQALLCLAFHEVGQGNASQGWLFSGMAFRMGQDLGFHQDPTRWVLQDRSIASAEDIEIRRRIYWGSYVADKFMSLYLGRPVHLREDDAAVEASTPLPDFPSDHTWFGLSEIASKHARFDLPKPQLTAALKHMVFLGKIFQDMMVDIFSSTRNKHRTESYRLNRLGDLNLQLSKWQTALPEGLQWSQWSPNKTIHSHVLVLHLYYHAMLLSLNRHFVQPSTGFPHAPSSRETCGSSSSTITILIRQFRTHHGLNTAPLMLVYALVMVIITQIQTLNQGRETIGFLLRSLEECSHCYKLAGEARSRLGPSLGLSKSGNASASASGSTRRPVPASATQGQDEDVIATGDTQSEDLGNQMVDPTFLDPAMQSDFLQGNDLMGDTLNLDAFDLPGFGDVNEGFHSWFSIGHMG
;
A
#
# COMPACT_ATOMS: atom_id res chain seq x y z
N MET A 1 5.26 57.51 -9.25
CA MET A 1 4.76 57.06 -7.92
C MET A 1 3.95 58.20 -7.34
N GLY A 2 2.63 58.04 -7.29
CA GLY A 2 1.67 59.12 -7.01
C GLY A 2 0.49 59.02 -7.97
N GLN A 3 -0.74 59.20 -7.47
CA GLN A 3 -2.00 58.91 -8.15
C GLN A 3 -2.18 57.44 -8.60
N ILE A 4 -2.58 56.59 -7.65
CA ILE A 4 -3.73 55.65 -7.68
C ILE A 4 -3.71 55.01 -6.29
N ALA A 5 -4.41 55.62 -5.34
CA ALA A 5 -4.35 55.24 -3.92
C ALA A 5 -5.60 55.70 -3.13
N GLU A 6 -6.78 55.67 -3.75
CA GLU A 6 -8.04 55.99 -3.04
C GLU A 6 -9.26 55.28 -3.67
N SER A 7 -10.22 54.96 -2.80
CA SER A 7 -11.62 54.58 -3.09
C SER A 7 -11.94 53.62 -4.26
N ILE A 8 -11.87 52.31 -4.02
CA ILE A 8 -13.03 51.41 -4.23
C ILE A 8 -13.16 50.47 -3.02
N LEU A 9 -13.73 51.00 -1.93
CA LEU A 9 -14.41 50.17 -0.94
C LEU A 9 -15.67 49.62 -1.60
N ILE A 10 -15.70 48.31 -1.82
CA ILE A 10 -16.91 47.61 -2.31
C ILE A 10 -17.84 47.48 -1.09
N THR A 11 -18.86 48.33 -0.99
CA THR A 11 -19.90 48.20 0.03
C THR A 11 -20.79 46.98 -0.26
N ASP A 12 -21.50 46.49 0.76
CA ASP A 12 -22.37 45.32 0.62
C ASP A 12 -23.60 45.57 -0.28
N ASP A 13 -23.83 46.81 -0.75
CA ASP A 13 -24.86 47.17 -1.74
C ASP A 13 -24.76 46.38 -3.04
N HIS A 14 -23.57 45.93 -3.42
CA HIS A 14 -23.36 45.05 -4.58
C HIS A 14 -24.01 43.65 -4.44
N PHE A 15 -24.57 43.31 -3.26
CA PHE A 15 -25.32 42.08 -3.03
C PHE A 15 -26.85 42.27 -3.00
N GLN A 16 -27.38 43.47 -3.29
CA GLN A 16 -28.82 43.67 -3.42
C GLN A 16 -29.40 42.78 -4.54
N GLY A 17 -30.40 41.96 -4.19
CA GLY A 17 -31.06 41.03 -5.12
C GLY A 17 -30.36 39.67 -5.31
N VAL A 18 -29.25 39.40 -4.62
CA VAL A 18 -28.57 38.09 -4.65
C VAL A 18 -29.33 37.10 -3.76
N PRO A 19 -29.64 35.87 -4.22
CA PRO A 19 -30.30 34.88 -3.38
C PRO A 19 -29.37 34.41 -2.26
N ASP A 20 -29.61 34.84 -1.02
CA ASP A 20 -28.81 34.34 0.09
C ASP A 20 -29.08 32.84 0.35
N LEU A 21 -28.07 32.03 0.07
CA LEU A 21 -28.06 30.58 0.31
C LEU A 21 -27.31 30.21 1.61
N SER A 22 -26.86 31.19 2.42
CA SER A 22 -26.13 30.99 3.67
C SER A 22 -26.77 29.95 4.60
N LYS A 23 -28.11 29.95 4.71
CA LYS A 23 -28.85 28.98 5.52
C LYS A 23 -28.61 27.52 5.11
N TYR A 24 -28.40 27.23 3.81
CA TYR A 24 -28.10 25.88 3.32
C TYR A 24 -26.63 25.49 3.55
N ARG A 25 -25.72 26.43 3.83
CA ARG A 25 -24.35 26.11 4.29
C ARG A 25 -24.37 25.30 5.59
N SER A 26 -25.34 25.55 6.47
CA SER A 26 -25.55 24.76 7.69
C SER A 26 -25.84 23.28 7.42
N PHE A 27 -26.38 22.94 6.24
CA PHE A 27 -26.64 21.56 5.84
C PHE A 27 -25.36 20.81 5.46
N VAL A 28 -24.19 21.47 5.40
CA VAL A 28 -22.91 20.87 5.01
C VAL A 28 -21.86 21.16 6.10
N PRO A 29 -21.78 20.31 7.16
CA PRO A 29 -21.04 20.63 8.38
C PRO A 29 -19.55 20.97 8.18
N VAL A 30 -18.91 20.38 7.16
CA VAL A 30 -17.51 20.64 6.80
C VAL A 30 -17.27 22.13 6.48
N VAL A 31 -18.19 22.77 5.77
CA VAL A 31 -18.05 24.20 5.39
C VAL A 31 -18.73 25.15 6.38
N ALA A 32 -19.65 24.65 7.21
CA ALA A 32 -20.21 25.42 8.32
C ALA A 32 -19.14 25.87 9.34
N ASN A 33 -17.99 25.17 9.39
CA ASN A 33 -16.80 25.60 10.11
C ASN A 33 -16.17 26.85 9.43
N PRO A 34 -16.13 28.04 10.08
CA PRO A 34 -15.59 29.27 9.47
C PRO A 34 -14.06 29.26 9.26
N LYS A 35 -13.35 28.24 9.77
CA LYS A 35 -11.93 28.02 9.45
C LYS A 35 -11.73 27.40 8.07
N ILE A 36 -12.76 26.75 7.50
CA ILE A 36 -12.68 26.01 6.23
C ILE A 36 -13.35 26.83 5.13
N THR A 37 -12.61 27.02 4.03
CA THR A 37 -13.15 27.54 2.78
C THR A 37 -13.03 26.48 1.70
N TYR A 38 -14.17 25.95 1.26
CA TYR A 38 -14.22 24.85 0.30
C TYR A 38 -14.61 25.33 -1.09
N LEU A 39 -13.64 25.33 -2.00
CA LEU A 39 -13.74 25.79 -3.38
C LEU A 39 -13.26 24.70 -4.34
N ASN A 40 -13.65 23.44 -4.09
CA ASN A 40 -13.29 22.30 -4.94
C ASN A 40 -14.49 21.39 -5.33
N ALA A 41 -15.70 21.93 -5.40
CA ALA A 41 -16.93 21.15 -5.66
C ALA A 41 -16.89 20.33 -6.97
N SER A 42 -16.23 20.85 -8.02
CA SER A 42 -16.04 20.14 -9.30
C SER A 42 -15.14 18.90 -9.26
N PHE A 43 -14.48 18.65 -8.12
CA PHE A 43 -13.82 17.39 -7.80
C PHE A 43 -14.83 16.46 -7.09
N GLN A 44 -15.22 16.82 -5.87
CA GLN A 44 -16.23 16.14 -5.05
C GLN A 44 -16.73 17.12 -3.96
N PRO A 45 -18.01 17.53 -3.93
CA PRO A 45 -18.52 18.37 -2.85
C PRO A 45 -18.72 17.56 -1.57
N PRO A 46 -18.60 18.16 -0.37
CA PRO A 46 -18.92 17.47 0.88
C PRO A 46 -20.41 17.15 0.99
N MET A 47 -20.74 15.97 1.52
CA MET A 47 -22.12 15.50 1.64
C MET A 47 -22.97 16.41 2.55
N ASN A 48 -24.21 16.68 2.13
CA ASN A 48 -25.18 17.42 2.94
C ASN A 48 -26.04 16.49 3.83
N ILE A 49 -26.58 17.04 4.93
CA ILE A 49 -27.36 16.27 5.92
C ILE A 49 -28.66 15.67 5.38
N ARG A 50 -29.26 16.21 4.29
CA ARG A 50 -30.46 15.63 3.67
C ARG A 50 -30.12 14.32 2.94
N VAL A 51 -28.99 14.31 2.22
CA VAL A 51 -28.45 13.09 1.60
C VAL A 51 -28.01 12.09 2.65
N LYS A 52 -27.34 12.53 3.73
CA LYS A 52 -27.00 11.65 4.87
C LYS A 52 -28.25 11.00 5.47
N ALA A 53 -29.28 11.78 5.80
CA ALA A 53 -30.50 11.25 6.41
C ALA A 53 -31.23 10.22 5.53
N ALA A 54 -31.20 10.37 4.20
CA ALA A 54 -31.76 9.38 3.28
C ALA A 54 -30.93 8.09 3.18
N LEU A 55 -29.62 8.17 3.40
CA LEU A 55 -28.74 7.00 3.52
C LEU A 55 -28.89 6.33 4.89
N ASP A 56 -29.04 7.10 5.96
CA ASP A 56 -29.34 6.60 7.31
C ASP A 56 -30.67 5.83 7.29
N GLN A 57 -31.73 6.38 6.69
CA GLN A 57 -33.01 5.70 6.49
C GLN A 57 -32.85 4.40 5.69
N TYR A 58 -32.08 4.41 4.58
CA TYR A 58 -31.84 3.20 3.79
C TYR A 58 -31.16 2.09 4.61
N LEU A 59 -30.22 2.46 5.48
CA LEU A 59 -29.52 1.51 6.36
C LEU A 59 -30.42 0.99 7.50
N ASP A 60 -31.29 1.84 8.05
CA ASP A 60 -32.29 1.46 9.05
C ASP A 60 -33.33 0.49 8.46
N GLU A 61 -33.89 0.81 7.29
CA GLU A 61 -34.78 -0.08 6.51
C GLU A 61 -34.09 -1.41 6.18
N ALA A 62 -32.78 -1.41 5.92
CA ALA A 62 -32.01 -2.63 5.63
C ALA A 62 -31.74 -3.50 6.88
N LEU A 63 -31.81 -2.92 8.08
CA LEU A 63 -31.60 -3.61 9.35
C LEU A 63 -32.93 -4.12 9.94
N ASN A 64 -33.98 -3.30 9.88
CA ASN A 64 -35.19 -3.46 10.68
C ASN A 64 -36.43 -3.95 9.91
N HIS A 65 -36.45 -3.86 8.56
CA HIS A 65 -37.58 -4.34 7.77
C HIS A 65 -37.26 -5.70 7.09
N PRO A 66 -38.16 -6.70 7.15
CA PRO A 66 -37.91 -8.01 6.51
C PRO A 66 -37.76 -7.95 4.98
N HIS A 67 -38.51 -7.06 4.32
CA HIS A 67 -38.59 -6.97 2.85
C HIS A 67 -38.59 -5.51 2.35
N PRO A 68 -37.49 -4.75 2.48
CA PRO A 68 -37.45 -3.31 2.16
C PRO A 68 -37.31 -3.02 0.66
N LYS A 69 -36.85 -3.99 -0.15
CA LYS A 69 -36.56 -3.81 -1.58
C LYS A 69 -37.69 -3.15 -2.40
N PRO A 70 -38.99 -3.44 -2.21
CA PRO A 70 -40.07 -2.75 -2.93
C PRO A 70 -40.13 -1.24 -2.66
N GLU A 71 -39.82 -0.79 -1.44
CA GLU A 71 -39.76 0.64 -1.12
C GLU A 71 -38.54 1.31 -1.75
N TRP A 72 -37.41 0.60 -1.77
CA TRP A 72 -36.21 1.04 -2.49
C TRP A 72 -36.43 1.14 -4.01
N GLN A 73 -37.29 0.28 -4.58
CA GLN A 73 -37.71 0.38 -5.98
C GLN A 73 -38.64 1.58 -6.21
N LYS A 74 -39.57 1.90 -5.30
CA LYS A 74 -40.33 3.18 -5.35
C LYS A 74 -39.41 4.39 -5.28
N ASN A 75 -38.39 4.35 -4.41
CA ASN A 75 -37.35 5.38 -4.31
C ASN A 75 -36.59 5.56 -5.63
N THR A 76 -36.30 4.48 -6.34
CA THR A 76 -35.68 4.50 -7.69
C THR A 76 -36.60 5.17 -8.72
N ILE A 77 -37.90 4.87 -8.72
CA ILE A 77 -38.88 5.45 -9.64
C ILE A 77 -39.03 6.96 -9.40
N GLU A 78 -39.20 7.39 -8.15
CA GLU A 78 -39.30 8.82 -7.79
C GLU A 78 -37.98 9.58 -8.08
N ALA A 79 -36.81 8.96 -7.85
CA ALA A 79 -35.53 9.54 -8.23
C ALA A 79 -35.43 9.77 -9.75
N ARG A 80 -35.91 8.82 -10.57
CA ARG A 80 -35.96 8.98 -12.02
C ARG A 80 -36.92 10.07 -12.45
N ARG A 81 -38.10 10.15 -11.83
CA ARG A 81 -39.12 11.19 -12.10
C ARG A 81 -38.57 12.59 -11.81
N LEU A 82 -37.94 12.79 -10.66
CA LEU A 82 -37.30 14.06 -10.28
C LEU A 82 -36.11 14.40 -11.20
N LEU A 83 -35.37 13.40 -11.69
CA LEU A 83 -34.25 13.63 -12.61
C LEU A 83 -34.76 14.03 -14.01
N ALA A 84 -35.86 13.44 -14.46
CA ALA A 84 -36.54 13.80 -15.70
C ALA A 84 -37.09 15.23 -15.63
N GLU A 85 -37.72 15.59 -14.50
CA GLU A 85 -38.18 16.94 -14.18
C GLU A 85 -37.03 17.96 -14.20
N TYR A 86 -35.88 17.63 -13.60
CA TYR A 86 -34.70 18.53 -13.59
C TYR A 86 -34.11 18.79 -14.99
N LEU A 87 -34.13 17.80 -15.89
CA LEU A 87 -33.51 17.88 -17.21
C LEU A 87 -34.47 18.33 -18.34
N ASN A 88 -35.74 18.58 -18.01
CA ASN A 88 -36.88 18.78 -18.91
C ASN A 88 -37.10 17.64 -19.94
N VAL A 89 -37.10 16.39 -19.46
CA VAL A 89 -37.28 15.18 -20.30
C VAL A 89 -38.33 14.23 -19.72
N THR A 90 -38.64 13.14 -20.42
CA THR A 90 -39.52 12.07 -19.91
C THR A 90 -38.72 11.03 -19.11
N ALA A 91 -39.34 10.38 -18.13
CA ALA A 91 -38.64 9.38 -17.30
C ALA A 91 -38.16 8.17 -18.13
N GLU A 92 -38.89 7.84 -19.19
CA GLU A 92 -38.63 6.77 -20.14
C GLU A 92 -37.36 7.01 -20.98
N SER A 93 -36.95 8.28 -21.13
CA SER A 93 -35.73 8.66 -21.86
C SER A 93 -34.44 8.50 -21.04
N LEU A 94 -34.55 8.22 -19.74
CA LEU A 94 -33.43 8.09 -18.80
C LEU A 94 -33.16 6.64 -18.41
N ALA A 95 -31.89 6.23 -18.51
CA ALA A 95 -31.32 5.05 -17.86
C ALA A 95 -30.41 5.46 -16.70
N PHE A 96 -30.40 4.71 -15.60
CA PHE A 96 -29.40 4.80 -14.55
C PHE A 96 -28.20 3.90 -14.87
N THR A 97 -27.00 4.47 -14.72
CA THR A 97 -25.72 3.81 -14.92
C THR A 97 -24.91 3.83 -13.62
N ARG A 98 -23.79 3.12 -13.59
CA ARG A 98 -22.79 3.19 -12.51
C ARG A 98 -22.12 4.56 -12.45
N ASP A 99 -21.85 5.17 -13.61
CA ASP A 99 -21.15 6.46 -13.75
C ASP A 99 -21.33 7.06 -15.16
N THR A 100 -20.73 8.25 -15.37
CA THR A 100 -20.65 8.93 -16.67
C THR A 100 -20.05 8.05 -17.75
N THR A 101 -18.95 7.33 -17.44
CA THR A 101 -18.16 6.59 -18.43
C THR A 101 -19.01 5.49 -19.04
N GLU A 102 -19.75 4.73 -18.23
CA GLU A 102 -20.69 3.72 -18.71
C GLU A 102 -21.77 4.35 -19.61
N GLY A 103 -22.38 5.47 -19.20
CA GLY A 103 -23.41 6.15 -20.00
C GLY A 103 -22.90 6.59 -21.38
N LEU A 104 -21.73 7.24 -21.43
CA LEU A 104 -21.09 7.62 -22.69
C LEU A 104 -20.77 6.37 -23.54
N ASN A 105 -20.17 5.33 -22.94
CA ASN A 105 -19.70 4.13 -23.65
C ASN A 105 -20.83 3.24 -24.17
N LEU A 106 -22.01 3.28 -23.55
CA LEU A 106 -23.23 2.64 -24.03
C LEU A 106 -23.74 3.34 -25.30
N PHE A 107 -23.94 4.67 -25.26
CA PHE A 107 -24.39 5.40 -26.45
C PHE A 107 -23.41 5.26 -27.63
N GLN A 108 -22.11 5.43 -27.37
CA GLN A 108 -21.03 5.33 -28.37
C GLN A 108 -21.06 3.99 -29.13
N ARG A 109 -21.32 2.87 -28.44
CA ARG A 109 -21.37 1.53 -29.06
C ARG A 109 -22.72 1.22 -29.71
N SER A 110 -23.80 1.86 -29.27
CA SER A 110 -25.14 1.73 -29.86
C SER A 110 -25.29 2.38 -31.23
N LEU A 111 -24.40 3.30 -31.62
CA LEU A 111 -24.45 3.95 -32.93
C LEU A 111 -24.29 2.94 -34.08
N LYS A 112 -25.06 3.12 -35.16
CA LYS A 112 -24.89 2.40 -36.43
C LYS A 112 -23.88 3.16 -37.29
N TRP A 113 -22.87 2.47 -37.81
CA TRP A 113 -21.83 3.03 -38.67
C TRP A 113 -21.06 1.91 -39.38
N GLU A 114 -20.40 2.26 -40.49
CA GLU A 114 -19.58 1.34 -41.30
C GLU A 114 -18.10 1.78 -41.27
N PRO A 115 -17.13 0.85 -41.45
CA PRO A 115 -15.71 1.17 -41.44
C PRO A 115 -15.33 2.32 -42.40
N GLY A 116 -14.56 3.28 -41.89
CA GLY A 116 -14.23 4.54 -42.58
C GLY A 116 -15.17 5.70 -42.25
N ALA A 117 -16.12 5.53 -41.32
CA ALA A 117 -16.82 6.62 -40.64
C ALA A 117 -15.91 7.35 -39.63
N ASN A 118 -16.23 8.60 -39.29
CA ASN A 118 -15.47 9.40 -38.32
C ASN A 118 -16.34 10.02 -37.22
N ILE A 119 -15.72 10.37 -36.09
CA ILE A 119 -16.30 11.22 -35.03
C ILE A 119 -15.35 12.36 -34.69
N VAL A 120 -15.89 13.45 -34.14
CA VAL A 120 -15.12 14.64 -33.75
C VAL A 120 -15.24 14.94 -32.25
N VAL A 121 -14.12 15.20 -31.59
CA VAL A 121 -14.05 15.65 -30.18
C VAL A 121 -13.12 16.87 -30.03
N LEU A 122 -13.14 17.56 -28.89
CA LEU A 122 -12.08 18.52 -28.54
C LEU A 122 -10.83 17.76 -28.05
N ASP A 123 -9.62 18.26 -28.35
CA ASP A 123 -8.37 17.65 -27.87
C ASP A 123 -8.16 17.78 -26.34
N THR A 124 -8.83 18.75 -25.71
CA THR A 124 -8.84 19.00 -24.26
C THR A 124 -10.01 18.32 -23.52
N GLU A 125 -10.73 17.39 -24.16
CA GLU A 125 -11.85 16.67 -23.56
C GLU A 125 -11.48 15.86 -22.31
N HIS A 126 -12.50 15.55 -21.49
CA HIS A 126 -12.32 14.63 -20.38
C HIS A 126 -12.07 13.20 -20.90
N PRO A 127 -11.11 12.43 -20.37
CA PRO A 127 -10.74 11.14 -20.96
C PRO A 127 -11.90 10.14 -21.12
N ASN A 128 -12.91 10.19 -20.24
CA ASN A 128 -14.11 9.35 -20.33
C ASN A 128 -14.90 9.58 -21.63
N GLN A 129 -14.88 10.81 -22.17
CA GLN A 129 -15.54 11.20 -23.42
C GLN A 129 -14.75 10.78 -24.66
N VAL A 130 -13.45 10.47 -24.53
CA VAL A 130 -12.56 10.15 -25.66
C VAL A 130 -12.24 8.67 -25.76
N TYR A 131 -11.92 7.99 -24.66
CA TYR A 131 -11.44 6.60 -24.69
C TYR A 131 -12.46 5.60 -25.26
N GLY A 132 -13.76 5.84 -25.06
CA GLY A 132 -14.80 4.97 -25.61
C GLY A 132 -14.93 5.02 -27.14
N TRP A 133 -14.58 6.15 -27.76
CA TRP A 133 -14.41 6.26 -29.22
C TRP A 133 -13.10 5.62 -29.68
N LEU A 134 -11.99 5.85 -28.96
CA LEU A 134 -10.69 5.27 -29.32
C LEU A 134 -10.72 3.72 -29.31
N ALA A 135 -11.52 3.12 -28.43
CA ALA A 135 -11.76 1.67 -28.40
C ALA A 135 -12.48 1.11 -29.65
N LEU A 136 -12.96 1.97 -30.57
CA LEU A 136 -13.58 1.59 -31.84
C LEU A 136 -12.66 1.82 -33.06
N VAL A 137 -11.46 2.38 -32.88
CA VAL A 137 -10.52 2.64 -33.98
C VAL A 137 -10.09 1.34 -34.67
N GLY A 138 -9.81 0.28 -33.91
CA GLY A 138 -9.53 -1.06 -34.46
C GLY A 138 -10.71 -1.74 -35.17
N GLN A 139 -11.90 -1.13 -35.16
CA GLN A 139 -13.08 -1.55 -35.94
C GLN A 139 -13.30 -0.63 -37.17
N GLY A 140 -12.37 0.29 -37.44
CA GLY A 140 -12.41 1.20 -38.59
C GLY A 140 -13.07 2.57 -38.32
N LEU A 141 -13.22 2.99 -37.07
CA LEU A 141 -13.71 4.34 -36.74
C LEU A 141 -12.56 5.35 -36.67
N GLU A 142 -12.64 6.46 -37.40
CA GLU A 142 -11.69 7.58 -37.28
C GLU A 142 -12.08 8.52 -36.12
N VAL A 143 -11.12 8.93 -35.29
CA VAL A 143 -11.34 9.84 -34.15
C VAL A 143 -10.59 11.16 -34.38
N ARG A 144 -11.30 12.15 -34.92
CA ARG A 144 -10.78 13.50 -35.20
C ARG A 144 -10.82 14.36 -33.94
N ARG A 145 -9.86 15.29 -33.83
CA ARG A 145 -9.70 16.17 -32.67
C ARG A 145 -9.57 17.63 -33.11
N VAL A 146 -10.40 18.50 -32.55
CA VAL A 146 -10.28 19.95 -32.70
C VAL A 146 -9.29 20.49 -31.66
N PRO A 147 -8.24 21.24 -32.06
CA PRO A 147 -7.33 21.91 -31.12
C PRO A 147 -8.04 23.00 -30.32
N ALA A 148 -8.25 22.76 -29.02
CA ALA A 148 -9.14 23.55 -28.17
C ALA A 148 -8.44 24.29 -27.02
N GLY A 149 -7.14 24.07 -26.79
CA GLY A 149 -6.38 24.65 -25.66
C GLY A 149 -6.29 26.18 -25.58
N HIS A 150 -6.74 26.91 -26.60
CA HIS A 150 -6.79 28.38 -26.64
C HIS A 150 -8.22 28.95 -26.77
N LEU A 151 -9.25 28.09 -26.79
CA LEU A 151 -10.63 28.51 -27.00
C LEU A 151 -11.25 29.15 -25.74
N SER A 152 -12.17 30.09 -25.97
CA SER A 152 -12.96 30.72 -24.91
C SER A 152 -14.26 29.97 -24.63
N PHE A 153 -14.84 29.37 -25.66
CA PHE A 153 -15.93 28.38 -25.70
C PHE A 153 -15.82 27.62 -27.03
N ALA A 154 -16.45 26.44 -27.12
CA ALA A 154 -16.63 25.71 -28.37
C ALA A 154 -18.09 25.84 -28.83
N ASP A 155 -18.27 25.95 -30.14
CA ASP A 155 -19.52 26.18 -30.85
C ASP A 155 -19.55 25.40 -32.17
N ALA A 156 -20.55 25.58 -33.02
CA ALA A 156 -20.62 24.84 -34.28
C ALA A 156 -19.47 25.20 -35.25
N SER A 157 -19.00 26.45 -35.24
CA SER A 157 -17.87 26.90 -36.05
C SER A 157 -16.56 26.21 -35.66
N THR A 158 -16.43 25.86 -34.37
CA THR A 158 -15.29 25.14 -33.78
C THR A 158 -15.17 23.73 -34.36
N PHE A 159 -16.28 23.00 -34.51
CA PHE A 159 -16.27 21.62 -35.03
C PHE A 159 -16.29 21.55 -36.56
N ALA A 160 -16.88 22.53 -37.25
CA ALA A 160 -17.10 22.48 -38.70
C ALA A 160 -15.86 22.12 -39.56
N PRO A 161 -14.61 22.57 -39.27
CA PRO A 161 -13.43 22.19 -40.05
C PRO A 161 -13.00 20.72 -39.96
N GLN A 162 -13.64 19.91 -39.12
CA GLN A 162 -13.37 18.48 -38.96
C GLN A 162 -14.56 17.59 -39.33
N VAL A 163 -15.72 18.17 -39.64
CA VAL A 163 -16.97 17.47 -39.96
C VAL A 163 -17.12 17.34 -41.47
N ASP A 164 -17.39 16.13 -41.96
CA ASP A 164 -17.65 15.81 -43.37
C ASP A 164 -18.86 14.86 -43.52
N GLU A 165 -19.11 14.40 -44.75
CA GLU A 165 -20.21 13.48 -45.10
C GLU A 165 -20.12 12.09 -44.42
N ARG A 166 -18.99 11.78 -43.76
CA ARG A 166 -18.75 10.52 -43.02
C ARG A 166 -18.74 10.71 -41.50
N THR A 167 -18.95 11.93 -41.00
CA THR A 167 -19.01 12.19 -39.57
C THR A 167 -20.34 11.68 -38.99
N ILE A 168 -20.27 10.67 -38.11
CA ILE A 168 -21.47 10.10 -37.46
C ILE A 168 -21.79 10.79 -36.13
N ALA A 169 -20.81 11.37 -35.45
CA ALA A 169 -21.02 11.98 -34.13
C ALA A 169 -20.02 13.08 -33.77
N ILE A 170 -20.46 14.00 -32.92
CA ILE A 170 -19.65 14.96 -32.18
C ILE A 170 -19.78 14.67 -30.67
N GLY A 171 -18.65 14.58 -29.97
CA GLY A 171 -18.59 14.34 -28.52
C GLY A 171 -17.83 15.45 -27.79
N PHE A 172 -18.49 16.13 -26.84
CA PHE A 172 -17.86 17.16 -26.02
C PHE A 172 -18.43 17.25 -24.59
N SER A 173 -17.73 17.94 -23.70
CA SER A 173 -18.21 18.29 -22.36
C SER A 173 -18.96 19.60 -22.39
N SER A 174 -20.16 19.64 -21.81
CA SER A 174 -20.95 20.88 -21.65
C SER A 174 -20.20 21.98 -20.88
N ILE A 175 -19.53 21.60 -19.79
CA ILE A 175 -18.59 22.44 -19.04
C ILE A 175 -17.25 21.71 -18.94
N MET A 176 -16.19 22.32 -19.47
CA MET A 176 -14.85 21.73 -19.52
C MET A 176 -14.22 21.69 -18.12
N PHE A 177 -13.86 20.48 -17.69
CA PHE A 177 -13.33 20.19 -16.35
C PHE A 177 -12.00 20.89 -16.00
N HIS A 178 -11.22 21.31 -17.01
CA HIS A 178 -9.83 21.75 -16.86
C HIS A 178 -9.65 23.28 -16.83
N ASN A 179 -10.53 24.05 -17.48
CA ASN A 179 -10.47 25.53 -17.59
C ASN A 179 -11.78 26.24 -17.17
N GLY A 180 -12.92 25.55 -17.04
CA GLY A 180 -14.22 26.14 -16.69
C GLY A 180 -15.00 26.74 -17.87
N GLN A 181 -14.57 26.47 -19.11
CA GLN A 181 -15.24 26.83 -20.35
C GLN A 181 -16.64 26.20 -20.44
N LEU A 182 -17.65 27.01 -20.82
CA LEU A 182 -19.03 26.58 -21.09
C LEU A 182 -19.23 26.52 -22.61
N ASN A 183 -19.56 25.34 -23.14
CA ASN A 183 -19.69 25.12 -24.59
C ASN A 183 -21.14 25.32 -25.06
N ASN A 184 -21.32 25.82 -26.29
CA ASN A 184 -22.62 26.18 -26.84
C ASN A 184 -23.36 24.96 -27.42
N ILE A 185 -24.03 24.20 -26.54
CA ILE A 185 -24.73 22.96 -26.89
C ILE A 185 -25.79 23.19 -27.97
N GLU A 186 -26.57 24.26 -27.85
CA GLU A 186 -27.73 24.57 -28.70
C GLU A 186 -27.30 24.85 -30.15
N ASP A 187 -26.23 25.62 -30.35
CA ASP A 187 -25.68 25.93 -31.67
C ASP A 187 -25.05 24.70 -32.35
N ILE A 188 -24.30 23.89 -31.59
CA ILE A 188 -23.72 22.63 -32.07
C ILE A 188 -24.84 21.67 -32.50
N CYS A 189 -25.88 21.49 -31.68
CA CYS A 189 -27.00 20.63 -32.02
C CYS A 189 -27.79 21.15 -33.23
N THR A 190 -28.15 22.44 -33.23
CA THR A 190 -28.87 23.08 -34.34
C THR A 190 -28.13 22.97 -35.67
N THR A 191 -26.79 23.08 -35.66
CA THR A 191 -25.98 23.03 -36.89
C THR A 191 -25.69 21.63 -37.41
N PHE A 192 -25.62 20.62 -36.53
CA PHE A 192 -25.13 19.28 -36.90
C PHE A 192 -26.19 18.16 -36.84
N ARG A 193 -27.18 18.23 -35.92
CA ARG A 193 -28.27 17.23 -35.86
C ARG A 193 -29.06 17.14 -37.18
N PRO A 194 -29.40 18.26 -37.89
CA PRO A 194 -30.07 18.19 -39.19
C PRO A 194 -29.24 17.58 -40.32
N LYS A 195 -27.92 17.38 -40.12
CA LYS A 195 -27.01 16.74 -41.08
C LYS A 195 -26.84 15.23 -40.82
N GLY A 196 -27.61 14.65 -39.89
CA GLY A 196 -27.48 13.25 -39.47
C GLY A 196 -26.36 12.99 -38.46
N VAL A 197 -25.66 14.04 -37.99
CA VAL A 197 -24.58 13.91 -37.02
C VAL A 197 -25.15 13.85 -35.61
N HIS A 198 -24.88 12.78 -34.87
CA HIS A 198 -25.31 12.66 -33.47
C HIS A 198 -24.48 13.55 -32.54
N VAL A 199 -25.10 14.08 -31.48
CA VAL A 199 -24.41 14.92 -30.49
C VAL A 199 -24.48 14.28 -29.10
N LEU A 200 -23.30 13.91 -28.56
CA LEU A 200 -23.14 13.29 -27.25
C LEU A 200 -22.47 14.26 -26.27
N VAL A 201 -23.18 14.58 -25.17
CA VAL A 201 -22.72 15.60 -24.21
C VAL A 201 -22.36 14.98 -22.85
N ASP A 202 -21.13 15.20 -22.37
CA ASP A 202 -20.79 14.97 -20.96
C ASP A 202 -21.33 16.15 -20.12
N MET A 203 -22.19 15.84 -19.15
CA MET A 203 -22.84 16.82 -18.27
C MET A 203 -22.37 16.77 -16.83
N THR A 204 -21.29 16.04 -16.55
CA THR A 204 -20.74 15.78 -15.20
C THR A 204 -20.38 17.05 -14.41
N GLN A 205 -20.15 18.18 -15.07
CA GLN A 205 -19.89 19.49 -14.44
C GLN A 205 -21.04 20.50 -14.60
N HIS A 206 -22.19 20.09 -15.17
CA HIS A 206 -23.34 20.97 -15.42
C HIS A 206 -24.57 20.57 -14.58
N VAL A 207 -24.73 19.28 -14.28
CA VAL A 207 -25.81 18.81 -13.38
C VAL A 207 -25.63 19.32 -11.95
N GLY A 208 -26.70 19.86 -11.38
CA GLY A 208 -26.78 20.42 -10.03
C GLY A 208 -26.29 21.87 -9.87
N VAL A 209 -25.77 22.51 -10.92
CA VAL A 209 -25.25 23.90 -10.85
C VAL A 209 -26.00 24.92 -11.72
N ALA A 210 -26.88 24.46 -12.63
CA ALA A 210 -27.74 25.30 -13.47
C ALA A 210 -29.04 24.56 -13.86
N PRO A 211 -30.09 25.27 -14.31
CA PRO A 211 -31.19 24.67 -15.06
C PRO A 211 -30.66 23.96 -16.32
N ILE A 212 -31.32 22.89 -16.74
CA ILE A 212 -30.98 22.12 -17.93
C ILE A 212 -32.25 21.87 -18.74
N ASP A 213 -32.18 22.05 -20.06
CA ASP A 213 -33.25 21.68 -20.98
C ASP A 213 -32.69 20.85 -22.14
N LEU A 214 -32.59 19.54 -21.92
CA LEU A 214 -32.09 18.60 -22.94
C LEU A 214 -33.01 18.50 -24.15
N ARG A 215 -34.29 18.83 -23.98
CA ARG A 215 -35.29 18.82 -25.05
C ARG A 215 -35.13 20.03 -25.96
N ALA A 216 -34.98 21.22 -25.41
CA ALA A 216 -34.72 22.45 -26.17
C ALA A 216 -33.39 22.37 -26.92
N TRP A 217 -32.33 21.86 -26.28
CA TRP A 217 -31.02 21.68 -26.93
C TRP A 217 -30.98 20.55 -27.97
N ASN A 218 -31.98 19.66 -28.03
CA ASN A 218 -32.06 18.53 -28.97
C ASN A 218 -30.75 17.71 -29.08
N VAL A 219 -30.11 17.43 -27.94
CA VAL A 219 -28.94 16.53 -27.91
C VAL A 219 -29.36 15.12 -28.34
N SER A 220 -28.45 14.33 -28.92
CA SER A 220 -28.75 12.91 -29.20
C SER A 220 -28.72 12.07 -27.93
N ALA A 221 -27.74 12.33 -27.08
CA ALA A 221 -27.63 11.76 -25.75
C ALA A 221 -26.81 12.66 -24.82
N ALA A 222 -27.02 12.50 -23.52
CA ALA A 222 -26.23 13.16 -22.48
C ALA A 222 -25.97 12.18 -21.33
N ALA A 223 -24.76 12.20 -20.76
CA ALA A 223 -24.41 11.34 -19.63
C ALA A 223 -23.65 12.11 -18.54
N PHE A 224 -23.84 11.69 -17.29
CA PHE A 224 -23.23 12.32 -16.11
C PHE A 224 -23.21 11.39 -14.89
N GLY A 225 -22.34 11.70 -13.94
CA GLY A 225 -22.28 11.05 -12.63
C GLY A 225 -22.95 11.92 -11.56
N CYS A 226 -23.75 11.32 -10.69
CA CYS A 226 -24.53 12.05 -9.68
C CYS A 226 -23.70 12.57 -8.49
N HIS A 227 -22.39 12.35 -8.48
CA HIS A 227 -21.49 12.59 -7.34
C HIS A 227 -20.84 13.99 -7.30
N LYS A 228 -21.21 14.89 -8.22
CA LYS A 228 -20.72 16.28 -8.25
C LYS A 228 -21.81 17.24 -7.79
N GLY A 229 -22.28 18.18 -8.62
CA GLY A 229 -23.33 19.14 -8.22
C GLY A 229 -24.65 18.51 -7.74
N LEU A 230 -24.90 17.23 -8.08
CA LEU A 230 -26.03 16.45 -7.55
C LEU A 230 -25.76 15.81 -6.17
N GLY A 231 -24.57 15.94 -5.57
CA GLY A 231 -24.29 15.68 -4.16
C GLY A 231 -24.39 14.22 -3.67
N CYS A 232 -24.49 13.24 -4.56
CA CYS A 232 -24.64 11.83 -4.20
C CYS A 232 -23.29 11.13 -3.89
N PRO A 233 -23.32 9.93 -3.28
CA PRO A 233 -22.19 9.00 -3.33
C PRO A 233 -21.79 8.64 -4.78
N THR A 234 -20.54 8.21 -4.96
CA THR A 234 -20.05 7.60 -6.21
C THR A 234 -20.74 6.26 -6.49
N GLY A 235 -20.81 5.87 -7.77
CA GLY A 235 -21.45 4.61 -8.19
C GLY A 235 -22.92 4.76 -8.62
N LEU A 236 -23.40 5.98 -8.83
CA LEU A 236 -24.59 6.27 -9.64
C LEU A 236 -24.27 7.36 -10.67
N GLY A 237 -24.70 7.13 -11.90
CA GLY A 237 -24.82 8.10 -12.97
C GLY A 237 -26.13 7.91 -13.73
N ALA A 238 -26.31 8.68 -14.80
CA ALA A 238 -27.43 8.49 -15.71
C ALA A 238 -27.02 8.75 -17.16
N LEU A 239 -27.80 8.17 -18.07
CA LEU A 239 -27.75 8.34 -19.51
C LEU A 239 -29.14 8.77 -20.00
N TYR A 240 -29.24 9.98 -20.53
CA TYR A 240 -30.34 10.41 -21.39
C TYR A 240 -30.07 10.01 -22.84
N ILE A 241 -31.08 9.50 -23.52
CA ILE A 241 -31.10 9.35 -24.99
C ILE A 241 -32.39 9.98 -25.48
N ASN A 242 -32.30 10.81 -26.52
CA ASN A 242 -33.48 11.37 -27.17
C ASN A 242 -34.36 10.23 -27.73
N PRO A 243 -35.67 10.16 -27.42
CA PRO A 243 -36.55 9.08 -27.87
C PRO A 243 -36.58 8.87 -29.39
N GLU A 244 -36.38 9.90 -30.20
CA GLU A 244 -36.28 9.80 -31.65
C GLU A 244 -35.00 9.02 -32.03
N VAL A 245 -33.86 9.48 -31.51
CA VAL A 245 -32.54 8.87 -31.70
C VAL A 245 -32.49 7.43 -31.20
N LEU A 246 -33.22 7.10 -30.13
CA LEU A 246 -33.29 5.74 -29.60
C LEU A 246 -33.75 4.72 -30.66
N THR A 247 -34.55 5.13 -31.65
CA THR A 247 -34.97 4.30 -32.79
C THR A 247 -33.90 4.20 -33.89
N GLU A 248 -33.05 5.21 -34.02
CA GLU A 248 -31.92 5.29 -34.97
C GLU A 248 -30.75 4.38 -34.53
N LEU A 249 -30.61 4.09 -33.24
CA LEU A 249 -29.57 3.21 -32.67
C LEU A 249 -29.74 1.72 -33.03
N LYS A 250 -28.70 0.92 -32.75
CA LYS A 250 -28.73 -0.55 -32.84
C LYS A 250 -29.87 -1.13 -31.98
N PRO A 251 -30.60 -2.16 -32.46
CA PRO A 251 -31.73 -2.73 -31.74
C PRO A 251 -31.32 -3.50 -30.48
N THR A 252 -30.09 -4.03 -30.43
CA THR A 252 -29.49 -4.69 -29.26
C THR A 252 -28.57 -3.70 -28.54
N PRO A 253 -28.70 -3.49 -27.21
CA PRO A 253 -27.80 -2.64 -26.45
C PRO A 253 -26.41 -3.28 -26.27
N PRO A 254 -25.31 -2.51 -26.08
CA PRO A 254 -23.95 -3.06 -26.01
C PRO A 254 -23.68 -3.91 -24.76
N ILE A 255 -24.50 -3.75 -23.72
CA ILE A 255 -24.51 -4.57 -22.52
C ILE A 255 -25.96 -4.94 -22.27
N VAL A 256 -26.25 -6.24 -22.14
CA VAL A 256 -27.60 -6.76 -21.87
C VAL A 256 -27.67 -7.26 -20.43
N GLY A 257 -28.37 -6.54 -19.57
CA GLY A 257 -28.80 -7.03 -18.26
C GLY A 257 -30.26 -7.52 -18.32
N ALA A 258 -30.68 -8.33 -17.35
CA ALA A 258 -32.08 -8.75 -17.27
C ALA A 258 -33.07 -7.58 -17.07
N GLY A 259 -32.60 -6.42 -16.57
CA GLY A 259 -33.38 -5.18 -16.49
C GLY A 259 -33.64 -4.50 -17.85
N ALA A 260 -32.95 -4.92 -18.92
CA ALA A 260 -33.17 -4.44 -20.27
C ALA A 260 -34.31 -5.17 -21.00
N ILE A 261 -34.84 -6.26 -20.43
CA ILE A 261 -35.75 -7.20 -21.09
C ILE A 261 -37.19 -6.96 -20.64
N ALA A 262 -38.05 -6.52 -21.57
CA ALA A 262 -39.44 -6.20 -21.32
C ALA A 262 -40.34 -7.44 -21.11
N ASN A 263 -39.97 -8.59 -21.71
CA ASN A 263 -40.68 -9.87 -21.56
C ASN A 263 -39.97 -10.85 -20.61
N LEU A 264 -39.19 -10.37 -19.63
CA LEU A 264 -38.45 -11.20 -18.69
C LEU A 264 -39.37 -12.21 -17.97
N PRO A 265 -39.17 -13.54 -18.13
CA PRO A 265 -40.04 -14.53 -17.51
C PRO A 265 -39.99 -14.49 -15.98
N GLY A 266 -41.14 -14.66 -15.32
CA GLY A 266 -41.24 -14.72 -13.86
C GLY A 266 -40.51 -15.92 -13.22
N THR A 267 -40.09 -16.91 -14.02
CA THR A 267 -39.20 -18.01 -13.62
C THR A 267 -37.73 -17.60 -13.53
N LEU A 268 -37.36 -16.43 -14.07
CA LEU A 268 -35.99 -15.95 -14.27
C LEU A 268 -35.09 -16.89 -15.11
N LEU A 269 -35.71 -17.82 -15.85
CA LEU A 269 -35.03 -18.60 -16.89
C LEU A 269 -34.99 -17.77 -18.17
N ALA A 270 -33.86 -17.82 -18.89
CA ALA A 270 -33.68 -17.05 -20.11
C ALA A 270 -34.50 -17.64 -21.27
N ASP A 271 -35.39 -16.82 -21.84
CA ASP A 271 -36.14 -17.12 -23.06
C ASP A 271 -35.34 -16.67 -24.29
N PRO A 272 -35.20 -17.48 -25.37
CA PRO A 272 -34.57 -17.05 -26.61
C PRO A 272 -35.34 -15.96 -27.36
N GLU A 273 -36.65 -15.79 -27.16
CA GLU A 273 -37.48 -14.75 -27.80
C GLU A 273 -37.35 -13.39 -27.09
N VAL A 274 -36.12 -12.89 -26.98
CA VAL A 274 -35.77 -11.69 -26.21
C VAL A 274 -36.41 -10.42 -26.79
N GLN A 275 -37.30 -9.78 -26.02
CA GLN A 275 -37.85 -8.45 -26.32
C GLN A 275 -37.25 -7.42 -25.36
N TYR A 276 -36.40 -6.54 -25.88
CA TYR A 276 -35.86 -5.41 -25.12
C TYR A 276 -36.93 -4.35 -24.84
N HIS A 277 -36.79 -3.57 -23.77
CA HIS A 277 -37.59 -2.35 -23.58
C HIS A 277 -37.49 -1.42 -24.80
N ALA A 278 -38.61 -0.75 -25.15
CA ALA A 278 -38.64 0.28 -26.21
C ALA A 278 -38.13 1.65 -25.72
N THR A 279 -37.82 1.76 -24.42
CA THR A 279 -37.39 2.97 -23.72
C THR A 279 -35.91 2.87 -23.35
N SER A 280 -35.30 3.93 -22.80
CA SER A 280 -33.91 3.90 -22.34
C SER A 280 -33.64 2.86 -21.24
N GLN A 281 -34.67 2.31 -20.59
CA GLN A 281 -34.55 1.16 -19.67
C GLN A 281 -33.85 -0.06 -20.30
N ARG A 282 -33.82 -0.16 -21.64
CA ARG A 282 -33.02 -1.16 -22.37
C ARG A 282 -31.50 -1.07 -22.13
N TYR A 283 -31.03 -0.04 -21.43
CA TYR A 283 -29.64 0.14 -21.01
C TYR A 283 -29.42 -0.10 -19.50
N GLU A 284 -30.42 -0.60 -18.77
CA GLU A 284 -30.34 -0.77 -17.31
C GLU A 284 -30.03 -2.19 -16.85
N HIS A 285 -29.29 -2.26 -15.74
CA HIS A 285 -29.05 -3.48 -14.98
C HIS A 285 -30.27 -3.81 -14.09
N LEU A 286 -30.57 -5.10 -13.89
CA LEU A 286 -31.75 -5.54 -13.11
C LEU A 286 -31.78 -5.00 -11.67
N ASN A 287 -30.61 -4.81 -11.06
CA ASN A 287 -30.46 -4.17 -9.76
C ASN A 287 -29.67 -2.86 -9.93
N VAL A 288 -30.39 -1.77 -10.20
CA VAL A 288 -29.86 -0.40 -10.12
C VAL A 288 -29.32 -0.12 -8.71
N ASN A 289 -28.39 0.83 -8.55
CA ASN A 289 -27.86 1.24 -7.25
C ASN A 289 -28.94 1.92 -6.38
N LEU A 290 -29.73 1.10 -5.68
CA LEU A 290 -30.87 1.53 -4.86
C LEU A 290 -30.49 2.58 -3.80
N MET A 291 -29.37 2.38 -3.11
CA MET A 291 -28.82 3.34 -2.13
C MET A 291 -28.46 4.69 -2.79
N GLY A 292 -27.82 4.65 -3.96
CA GLY A 292 -27.52 5.85 -4.76
C GLY A 292 -28.78 6.58 -5.20
N THR A 293 -29.86 5.86 -5.55
CA THR A 293 -31.13 6.50 -5.94
C THR A 293 -31.88 7.10 -4.76
N ALA A 294 -31.77 6.53 -3.56
CA ALA A 294 -32.28 7.15 -2.33
C ALA A 294 -31.56 8.47 -2.02
N ALA A 295 -30.24 8.52 -2.17
CA ALA A 295 -29.45 9.75 -2.08
C ALA A 295 -29.85 10.78 -3.15
N LEU A 296 -30.01 10.35 -4.41
CA LEU A 296 -30.41 11.21 -5.53
C LEU A 296 -31.81 11.80 -5.34
N LYS A 297 -32.78 10.99 -4.87
CA LYS A 297 -34.13 11.44 -4.49
C LYS A 297 -34.06 12.59 -3.47
N ALA A 298 -33.23 12.46 -2.44
CA ALA A 298 -33.08 13.50 -1.42
C ALA A 298 -32.39 14.76 -1.95
N SER A 299 -31.35 14.61 -2.76
CA SER A 299 -30.62 15.74 -3.34
C SER A 299 -31.45 16.51 -4.38
N LEU A 300 -32.19 15.83 -5.25
CA LEU A 300 -33.08 16.49 -6.21
C LEU A 300 -34.23 17.22 -5.52
N LYS A 301 -34.82 16.69 -4.43
CA LYS A 301 -35.81 17.44 -3.63
C LYS A 301 -35.20 18.69 -2.99
N LEU A 302 -33.95 18.60 -2.52
CA LEU A 302 -33.22 19.77 -2.00
C LEU A 302 -32.97 20.82 -3.09
N LEU A 303 -32.51 20.43 -4.28
CA LEU A 303 -32.16 21.33 -5.38
C LEU A 303 -33.40 21.92 -6.08
N LEU A 304 -34.45 21.13 -6.32
CA LEU A 304 -35.66 21.57 -7.03
C LEU A 304 -36.64 22.31 -6.11
N HIS A 305 -36.96 21.73 -4.93
CA HIS A 305 -38.06 22.22 -4.09
C HIS A 305 -37.59 23.11 -2.93
N ASP A 306 -36.56 22.70 -2.17
CA ASP A 306 -36.10 23.45 -1.01
C ASP A 306 -35.28 24.71 -1.40
N ILE A 307 -34.44 24.62 -2.44
CA ILE A 307 -33.55 25.70 -2.90
C ILE A 307 -34.08 26.36 -4.18
N GLY A 308 -34.35 25.58 -5.22
CA GLY A 308 -34.66 26.05 -6.58
C GLY A 308 -33.39 26.28 -7.41
N ILE A 309 -33.18 25.47 -8.46
CA ILE A 309 -31.91 25.42 -9.20
C ILE A 309 -31.51 26.74 -9.87
N SER A 310 -32.46 27.55 -10.36
CA SER A 310 -32.15 28.87 -10.94
C SER A 310 -31.55 29.84 -9.91
N ARG A 311 -31.88 29.69 -8.62
CA ARG A 311 -31.26 30.46 -7.52
C ARG A 311 -29.84 29.98 -7.23
N VAL A 312 -29.57 28.68 -7.38
CA VAL A 312 -28.22 28.11 -7.32
C VAL A 312 -27.35 28.69 -8.43
N GLU A 313 -27.84 28.73 -9.67
CA GLU A 313 -27.10 29.31 -10.80
C GLU A 313 -26.81 30.80 -10.59
N GLN A 314 -27.83 31.59 -10.24
CA GLN A 314 -27.68 33.03 -10.00
C GLN A 314 -26.62 33.32 -8.92
N HIS A 315 -26.70 32.61 -7.78
CA HIS A 315 -25.72 32.70 -6.69
C HIS A 315 -24.30 32.33 -7.14
N LEU A 316 -24.14 31.22 -7.86
CA LEU A 316 -22.86 30.75 -8.36
C LEU A 316 -22.22 31.72 -9.36
N ARG A 317 -23.02 32.30 -10.27
CA ARG A 317 -22.59 33.34 -11.22
C ARG A 317 -22.21 34.63 -10.52
N THR A 318 -22.98 35.09 -9.52
CA THR A 318 -22.62 36.26 -8.70
C THR A 318 -21.28 36.06 -7.99
N LEU A 319 -21.05 34.91 -7.35
CA LEU A 319 -19.76 34.61 -6.72
C LEU A 319 -18.62 34.49 -7.74
N GLY A 320 -18.91 34.10 -8.99
CA GLY A 320 -17.95 34.08 -10.10
C GLY A 320 -17.56 35.46 -10.60
N HIS A 321 -18.53 36.35 -10.78
CA HIS A 321 -18.29 37.77 -11.06
C HIS A 321 -17.44 38.39 -9.95
N TRP A 322 -17.83 38.20 -8.69
CA TRP A 322 -17.13 38.83 -7.57
C TRP A 322 -15.71 38.28 -7.37
N LEU A 323 -15.48 36.98 -7.60
CA LEU A 323 -14.13 36.39 -7.68
C LEU A 323 -13.29 37.04 -8.79
N THR A 324 -13.86 37.27 -9.97
CA THR A 324 -13.17 37.91 -11.11
C THR A 324 -12.63 39.29 -10.70
N LEU A 325 -13.47 40.13 -10.10
CA LEU A 325 -13.07 41.46 -9.60
C LEU A 325 -11.98 41.40 -8.51
N GLN A 326 -11.96 40.35 -7.67
CA GLN A 326 -10.91 40.18 -6.67
C GLN A 326 -9.59 39.74 -7.30
N CYS A 327 -9.63 38.84 -8.28
CA CYS A 327 -8.44 38.39 -9.00
C CYS A 327 -7.83 39.50 -9.86
N GLU A 328 -8.64 40.33 -10.52
CA GLU A 328 -8.19 41.54 -11.22
C GLU A 328 -7.45 42.51 -10.28
N LYS A 329 -8.01 42.78 -9.09
CA LYS A 329 -7.36 43.60 -8.05
C LYS A 329 -6.04 43.00 -7.53
N ALA A 330 -5.89 41.67 -7.58
CA ALA A 330 -4.67 40.96 -7.20
C ALA A 330 -3.68 40.77 -8.37
N GLY A 331 -3.99 41.22 -9.59
CA GLY A 331 -3.17 40.98 -10.78
C GLY A 331 -3.20 39.54 -11.31
N VAL A 332 -4.19 38.75 -10.89
CA VAL A 332 -4.34 37.31 -11.21
C VAL A 332 -5.31 37.13 -12.37
N GLY A 333 -4.80 36.66 -13.52
CA GLY A 333 -5.65 36.31 -14.66
C GLY A 333 -6.51 35.06 -14.43
N ILE A 334 -7.58 34.89 -15.22
CA ILE A 334 -8.49 33.74 -15.16
C ILE A 334 -8.61 33.12 -16.57
N ALA A 335 -8.61 31.79 -16.67
CA ALA A 335 -8.76 31.06 -17.94
C ALA A 335 -10.23 31.07 -18.46
N GLY A 336 -10.43 30.81 -19.76
CA GLY A 336 -11.75 30.86 -20.41
C GLY A 336 -12.28 32.29 -20.65
N SER A 337 -13.41 32.40 -21.37
CA SER A 337 -13.95 33.68 -21.88
C SER A 337 -14.06 34.79 -20.83
N ALA A 338 -13.65 36.01 -21.16
CA ALA A 338 -13.92 37.19 -20.34
C ALA A 338 -15.42 37.52 -20.22
N VAL A 339 -16.26 37.03 -21.16
CA VAL A 339 -17.69 37.29 -21.19
C VAL A 339 -18.41 36.40 -20.16
N SER A 340 -19.11 37.01 -19.20
CA SER A 340 -19.73 36.32 -18.05
C SER A 340 -20.81 35.30 -18.42
N SER A 341 -21.52 35.49 -19.54
CA SER A 341 -22.49 34.53 -20.09
C SER A 341 -21.83 33.28 -20.70
N GLN A 342 -20.57 33.38 -21.14
CA GLN A 342 -19.79 32.28 -21.72
C GLN A 342 -18.92 31.55 -20.69
N ARG A 343 -19.02 31.91 -19.40
CA ARG A 343 -18.40 31.19 -18.28
C ARG A 343 -19.38 30.19 -17.67
N ALA A 344 -18.85 29.04 -17.23
CA ALA A 344 -19.59 28.14 -16.36
C ALA A 344 -20.03 28.86 -15.06
N PRO A 345 -21.15 28.48 -14.42
CA PRO A 345 -21.58 29.10 -13.17
C PRO A 345 -20.54 28.95 -12.05
N HIS A 346 -19.83 27.82 -11.98
CA HIS A 346 -19.11 27.41 -10.77
C HIS A 346 -17.61 27.14 -10.91
N VAL A 347 -17.11 26.68 -12.07
CA VAL A 347 -15.68 26.35 -12.30
C VAL A 347 -14.93 27.56 -12.84
N TYR A 348 -13.94 28.05 -12.10
CA TYR A 348 -13.05 29.15 -12.50
C TYR A 348 -11.60 28.72 -12.26
N VAL A 349 -10.70 28.96 -13.22
CA VAL A 349 -9.27 28.64 -13.06
C VAL A 349 -8.45 29.92 -13.04
N LEU A 350 -7.85 30.19 -11.89
CA LEU A 350 -6.93 31.29 -11.65
C LEU A 350 -5.57 30.93 -12.23
N ARG A 351 -4.90 31.83 -12.97
CA ARG A 351 -3.61 31.58 -13.64
C ARG A 351 -2.41 31.63 -12.67
N LEU A 352 -2.54 30.87 -11.59
CA LEU A 352 -1.54 30.64 -10.55
C LEU A 352 -0.76 29.37 -10.91
N LEU A 353 0.28 29.55 -11.75
CA LEU A 353 1.01 28.44 -12.36
C LEU A 353 2.07 27.81 -11.44
N ASP A 354 2.53 28.54 -10.42
CA ASP A 354 3.49 28.02 -9.45
C ASP A 354 2.84 26.96 -8.55
N ALA A 355 3.48 25.78 -8.42
CA ALA A 355 3.03 24.67 -7.59
C ALA A 355 2.75 25.10 -6.13
N ARG A 356 3.57 26.02 -5.62
CA ARG A 356 3.56 26.50 -4.24
C ARG A 356 2.25 27.18 -3.81
N TRP A 357 1.44 27.66 -4.75
CA TRP A 357 0.11 28.19 -4.41
C TRP A 357 -0.80 27.12 -3.80
N LYS A 358 -0.64 25.84 -4.16
CA LYS A 358 -1.41 24.75 -3.58
C LYS A 358 -1.13 24.60 -2.08
N ASP A 359 0.15 24.58 -1.71
CA ASP A 359 0.60 24.45 -0.32
C ASP A 359 0.18 25.67 0.52
N HIS A 360 0.26 26.87 -0.06
CA HIS A 360 -0.21 28.10 0.59
C HIS A 360 -1.71 28.03 0.89
N PHE A 361 -2.55 27.69 -0.09
CA PHE A 361 -3.99 27.56 0.12
C PHE A 361 -4.34 26.45 1.13
N ASP A 362 -3.65 25.30 1.09
CA ASP A 362 -3.87 24.22 2.07
C ASP A 362 -3.53 24.68 3.49
N SER A 363 -2.41 25.40 3.69
CA SER A 363 -2.02 25.93 5.00
C SER A 363 -3.07 26.90 5.58
N ASP A 364 -3.70 27.69 4.71
CA ASP A 364 -4.80 28.60 5.03
C ASP A 364 -6.19 27.93 5.05
N ASN A 365 -6.27 26.61 4.94
CA ASN A 365 -7.50 25.81 4.94
C ASN A 365 -8.48 26.18 3.79
N VAL A 366 -7.93 26.54 2.64
CA VAL A 366 -8.62 26.86 1.39
C VAL A 366 -8.49 25.68 0.41
N TYR A 367 -9.56 24.88 0.28
CA TYR A 367 -9.54 23.69 -0.55
C TYR A 367 -9.83 24.02 -2.02
N VAL A 368 -8.81 23.88 -2.87
CA VAL A 368 -8.83 24.10 -4.33
C VAL A 368 -8.02 23.00 -5.04
N SER A 369 -8.22 22.80 -6.34
CA SER A 369 -7.38 21.88 -7.15
C SER A 369 -6.40 22.64 -8.02
N GLN A 370 -5.14 22.20 -8.11
CA GLN A 370 -4.24 22.68 -9.16
C GLN A 370 -4.44 21.88 -10.46
N TYR A 371 -4.39 22.58 -11.59
CA TYR A 371 -4.65 22.10 -12.95
C TYR A 371 -3.65 22.76 -13.93
N ARG A 372 -3.69 22.34 -15.20
CA ARG A 372 -2.77 22.79 -16.27
C ARG A 372 -2.70 24.31 -16.41
N ASP A 373 -3.84 24.98 -16.35
CA ASP A 373 -3.97 26.44 -16.49
C ASP A 373 -3.81 27.24 -15.17
N GLY A 374 -3.48 26.55 -14.06
CA GLY A 374 -3.33 27.12 -12.73
C GLY A 374 -4.30 26.52 -11.70
N VAL A 375 -4.75 27.31 -10.73
CA VAL A 375 -5.56 26.84 -9.59
C VAL A 375 -7.05 26.97 -9.88
N ARG A 376 -7.74 25.82 -9.93
CA ARG A 376 -9.19 25.69 -10.13
C ARG A 376 -9.95 25.89 -8.81
N SER A 377 -10.64 27.02 -8.72
CA SER A 377 -11.68 27.30 -7.73
C SER A 377 -13.04 26.88 -8.28
N ALA A 378 -13.70 25.94 -7.62
CA ALA A 378 -15.02 25.41 -7.99
C ALA A 378 -16.02 25.51 -6.84
N ARG A 379 -17.06 26.33 -7.04
CA ARG A 379 -18.08 26.69 -6.04
C ARG A 379 -19.27 25.73 -6.03
N ASP A 380 -20.09 25.80 -4.98
CA ASP A 380 -21.37 25.10 -4.85
C ASP A 380 -22.43 26.03 -4.23
N SER A 381 -23.68 25.57 -4.17
CA SER A 381 -24.80 26.16 -3.43
C SER A 381 -24.47 26.59 -1.99
N PHE A 382 -23.57 25.88 -1.31
CA PHE A 382 -23.11 26.18 0.06
C PHE A 382 -21.97 27.20 0.14
N THR A 383 -21.33 27.56 -0.99
CA THR A 383 -20.26 28.57 -1.02
C THR A 383 -20.84 29.95 -0.71
N SER A 384 -20.06 30.81 -0.07
CA SER A 384 -20.47 32.12 0.42
C SER A 384 -19.55 33.25 -0.05
N VAL A 385 -19.97 34.49 0.14
CA VAL A 385 -19.12 35.68 -0.08
C VAL A 385 -17.88 35.64 0.83
N PHE A 386 -17.99 35.09 2.04
CA PHE A 386 -16.88 34.94 2.99
C PHE A 386 -15.76 34.06 2.43
N ASP A 387 -16.08 32.97 1.73
CA ASP A 387 -15.08 32.09 1.11
C ASP A 387 -14.23 32.82 0.06
N ILE A 388 -14.91 33.63 -0.77
CA ILE A 388 -14.24 34.42 -1.80
C ILE A 388 -13.48 35.61 -1.19
N ARG A 389 -13.96 36.17 -0.05
CA ARG A 389 -13.22 37.19 0.74
C ARG A 389 -11.93 36.61 1.30
N ARG A 390 -11.98 35.39 1.88
CA ARG A 390 -10.79 34.68 2.38
C ARG A 390 -9.79 34.37 1.27
N LEU A 391 -10.25 33.82 0.15
CA LEU A 391 -9.41 33.58 -1.03
C LEU A 391 -8.73 34.88 -1.50
N SER A 392 -9.46 35.99 -1.60
CA SER A 392 -8.90 37.28 -2.02
C SER A 392 -7.83 37.83 -1.08
N MET A 393 -7.94 37.62 0.24
CA MET A 393 -6.92 38.10 1.20
C MET A 393 -5.61 37.32 1.07
N ILE A 394 -5.68 36.03 0.76
CA ILE A 394 -4.52 35.16 0.54
C ILE A 394 -3.83 35.50 -0.80
N LEU A 395 -4.60 35.83 -1.83
CA LEU A 395 -4.05 36.29 -3.11
C LEU A 395 -3.25 37.61 -2.98
N THR A 396 -3.68 38.54 -2.13
CA THR A 396 -3.02 39.85 -1.98
C THR A 396 -1.89 39.87 -0.96
N SER A 397 -1.89 38.99 0.05
CA SER A 397 -0.83 38.92 1.06
C SER A 397 0.50 38.36 0.52
N CYS A 398 0.47 37.57 -0.55
CA CYS A 398 1.63 36.79 -1.02
C CYS A 398 2.73 37.60 -1.76
N SER A 399 2.54 38.91 -1.96
CA SER A 399 3.43 39.78 -2.76
C SER A 399 4.89 39.87 -2.25
N THR A 400 5.15 39.58 -0.99
CA THR A 400 6.50 39.54 -0.39
C THR A 400 7.20 38.18 -0.48
N TRP A 401 6.48 37.09 -0.76
CA TRP A 401 7.01 35.74 -0.59
C TRP A 401 7.92 35.27 -1.73
N MET A 402 7.61 35.65 -2.98
CA MET A 402 8.36 35.18 -4.15
C MET A 402 9.79 35.74 -4.27
N LEU A 403 10.17 36.76 -3.48
CA LEU A 403 11.45 37.46 -3.58
C LEU A 403 12.56 36.98 -2.62
N HIS A 404 12.23 36.17 -1.60
CA HIS A 404 13.18 35.83 -0.51
C HIS A 404 13.71 34.38 -0.53
N GLY A 405 13.44 33.61 -1.59
CA GLY A 405 13.78 32.18 -1.68
C GLY A 405 15.25 31.81 -1.91
N ALA A 406 16.20 32.73 -1.78
CA ALA A 406 17.63 32.50 -2.03
C ALA A 406 18.51 33.00 -0.86
N LEU A 407 19.66 32.35 -0.67
CA LEU A 407 20.67 32.55 0.38
C LEU A 407 20.33 31.98 1.78
N ARG A 408 20.85 30.77 2.08
CA ARG A 408 21.54 30.40 3.34
C ARG A 408 22.02 28.94 3.32
N ALA A 409 23.34 28.74 3.26
CA ALA A 409 23.97 27.42 3.41
C ALA A 409 25.46 27.54 3.81
N SER A 410 25.75 27.84 5.08
CA SER A 410 27.09 27.72 5.67
C SER A 410 27.05 27.63 7.20
N ASP A 411 28.15 27.16 7.80
CA ASP A 411 28.59 27.27 9.21
C ASP A 411 28.33 26.08 10.17
N VAL A 412 29.26 25.11 10.18
CA VAL A 412 29.56 24.28 11.37
C VAL A 412 31.08 24.01 11.45
N THR A 413 31.78 24.54 12.46
CA THR A 413 33.05 23.98 13.00
C THR A 413 33.47 24.68 14.30
N ARG A 414 33.60 23.94 15.41
CA ARG A 414 34.60 24.17 16.49
C ARG A 414 34.49 23.14 17.63
N ALA A 415 35.61 22.49 17.93
CA ALA A 415 35.87 21.81 19.21
C ALA A 415 37.37 21.97 19.55
N LYS A 416 37.75 21.84 20.84
CA LYS A 416 39.13 22.05 21.33
C LYS A 416 39.77 20.77 21.86
N VAL A 417 41.10 20.74 21.85
CA VAL A 417 41.96 19.56 22.13
C VAL A 417 42.72 19.71 23.47
N GLN A 418 43.02 18.57 24.11
CA GLN A 418 44.06 18.41 25.14
C GLN A 418 45.15 17.45 24.61
N PRO A 419 46.45 17.71 24.82
CA PRO A 419 47.53 16.88 24.27
C PRO A 419 47.75 15.58 25.08
N CYS A 420 48.14 14.51 24.39
CA CYS A 420 48.37 13.20 25.02
C CYS A 420 49.66 13.16 25.88
N SER A 421 49.73 12.17 26.79
CA SER A 421 50.84 11.96 27.72
C SER A 421 52.21 11.93 27.03
N ASN A 422 52.34 11.16 25.95
CA ASN A 422 53.63 10.94 25.28
C ASN A 422 54.17 12.23 24.64
N CYS A 423 53.31 13.03 23.98
CA CYS A 423 53.71 14.33 23.43
C CYS A 423 54.09 15.32 24.54
N LYS A 424 53.32 15.32 25.64
CA LYS A 424 53.58 16.13 26.84
C LYS A 424 54.90 15.77 27.52
N GLN A 425 55.31 14.51 27.48
CA GLN A 425 56.56 14.01 28.05
C GLN A 425 57.77 14.23 27.11
N GLY A 426 57.57 14.13 25.78
CA GLY A 426 58.59 14.40 24.76
C GLY A 426 58.78 15.88 24.40
N ARG A 427 57.96 16.79 24.94
CA ARG A 427 57.92 18.24 24.60
C ARG A 427 57.64 18.53 23.11
N HIS A 428 56.91 17.66 22.43
CA HIS A 428 56.50 17.85 21.03
C HIS A 428 55.06 18.37 20.93
N ILE A 429 54.77 19.14 19.88
CA ILE A 429 53.43 19.66 19.60
C ILE A 429 52.54 18.51 19.12
N CYS A 430 51.40 18.32 19.79
CA CYS A 430 50.45 17.25 19.50
C CYS A 430 49.49 17.65 18.36
N GLU A 431 49.99 17.76 17.13
CA GLU A 431 49.12 17.88 15.94
C GLU A 431 48.34 16.59 15.68
N PHE A 432 47.04 16.72 15.41
CA PHE A 432 46.20 15.62 14.94
C PHE A 432 45.90 15.85 13.45
N ARG A 433 46.44 15.00 12.58
CA ARG A 433 46.22 15.08 11.12
C ARG A 433 45.25 13.99 10.70
N ALA A 434 44.17 14.37 10.01
CA ALA A 434 43.01 13.49 9.78
C ALA A 434 43.30 12.21 8.97
N ASN A 435 44.36 12.20 8.15
CA ASN A 435 44.60 11.16 7.15
C ASN A 435 45.64 10.08 7.57
N ASP A 436 46.21 10.15 8.77
CA ASP A 436 47.32 9.24 9.18
C ASP A 436 46.83 7.87 9.71
N GLY A 437 46.01 7.20 8.88
CA GLY A 437 45.38 5.92 9.18
C GLY A 437 46.32 4.74 8.92
N ARG A 438 46.98 4.23 9.97
CA ARG A 438 47.73 2.96 9.90
C ARG A 438 46.80 1.83 9.40
N LYS A 439 47.14 1.23 8.25
CA LYS A 439 46.40 0.08 7.69
C LYS A 439 46.29 -1.04 8.73
N ARG A 440 45.07 -1.55 8.96
CA ARG A 440 44.84 -2.75 9.78
C ARG A 440 45.54 -3.97 9.13
N PRO A 441 46.05 -4.93 9.91
CA PRO A 441 46.63 -6.15 9.36
C PRO A 441 45.58 -6.98 8.60
N ILE A 442 46.04 -7.69 7.56
CA ILE A 442 45.23 -8.61 6.75
C ILE A 442 44.75 -9.78 7.63
N SER A 443 43.51 -10.24 7.46
CA SER A 443 42.97 -11.33 8.28
C SER A 443 43.56 -12.70 7.90
N HIS A 444 43.67 -13.59 8.89
CA HIS A 444 44.07 -14.99 8.68
C HIS A 444 43.14 -15.71 7.69
N THR A 445 41.84 -15.41 7.72
CA THR A 445 40.85 -15.91 6.76
C THR A 445 41.09 -15.45 5.32
N TYR A 446 41.54 -14.20 5.11
CA TYR A 446 41.90 -13.73 3.77
C TYR A 446 43.16 -14.44 3.25
N LEU A 447 44.18 -14.59 4.09
CA LEU A 447 45.41 -15.32 3.75
C LEU A 447 45.10 -16.78 3.40
N SER A 448 44.39 -17.50 4.27
CA SER A 448 44.02 -18.91 4.05
C SER A 448 43.16 -19.13 2.79
N ALA A 449 42.27 -18.18 2.46
CA ALA A 449 41.51 -18.22 1.20
C ALA A 449 42.42 -18.00 -0.04
N LEU A 450 43.42 -17.13 0.08
CA LEU A 450 44.38 -16.83 -1.00
C LEU A 450 45.37 -17.98 -1.20
N GLU A 451 45.86 -18.60 -0.12
CA GLU A 451 46.63 -19.85 -0.11
C GLU A 451 45.85 -21.02 -0.73
N SER A 452 44.57 -21.18 -0.36
CA SER A 452 43.69 -22.20 -0.94
C SER A 452 43.51 -22.01 -2.46
N ARG A 453 43.43 -20.76 -2.92
CA ARG A 453 43.30 -20.43 -4.34
C ARG A 453 44.62 -20.57 -5.11
N LEU A 454 45.77 -20.30 -4.46
CA LEU A 454 47.10 -20.63 -4.99
C LEU A 454 47.25 -22.15 -5.19
N ALA A 455 46.97 -22.95 -4.16
CA ALA A 455 47.02 -24.41 -4.25
C ALA A 455 46.10 -24.99 -5.35
N TYR A 456 44.93 -24.37 -5.55
CA TYR A 456 44.07 -24.69 -6.70
C TYR A 456 44.74 -24.37 -8.04
N PHE A 457 45.29 -23.17 -8.23
CA PHE A 457 45.95 -22.80 -9.49
C PHE A 457 47.21 -23.63 -9.78
N GLU A 458 47.98 -23.99 -8.75
CA GLU A 458 49.12 -24.91 -8.88
C GLU A 458 48.66 -26.31 -9.32
N SER A 459 47.60 -26.85 -8.70
CA SER A 459 46.99 -28.14 -9.05
C SER A 459 46.40 -28.13 -10.47
N LEU A 460 45.71 -27.05 -10.86
CA LEU A 460 45.18 -26.83 -12.20
C LEU A 460 46.31 -26.80 -13.23
N THR A 461 47.38 -26.03 -12.98
CA THR A 461 48.57 -25.96 -13.84
C THR A 461 49.26 -27.31 -13.97
N GLN A 462 49.33 -28.09 -12.89
CA GLN A 462 49.90 -29.43 -12.88
C GLN A 462 49.00 -30.46 -13.61
N SER A 463 47.69 -30.21 -13.68
CA SER A 463 46.71 -31.04 -14.41
C SER A 463 46.71 -30.73 -15.91
N LEU A 464 46.70 -29.44 -16.29
CA LEU A 464 46.86 -28.96 -17.67
C LEU A 464 48.16 -29.46 -18.33
N LYS A 465 49.22 -29.66 -17.52
CA LYS A 465 50.49 -30.29 -17.94
C LYS A 465 50.43 -31.81 -18.16
N LYS A 466 49.39 -32.50 -17.71
CA LYS A 466 49.22 -33.97 -17.80
C LYS A 466 48.11 -34.41 -18.77
N ALA A 467 47.13 -33.54 -19.01
CA ALA A 467 45.96 -33.78 -19.85
C ALA A 467 46.30 -33.99 -21.35
N SER A 468 45.41 -34.67 -22.09
CA SER A 468 45.36 -34.67 -23.55
C SER A 468 45.07 -33.26 -24.12
N ASN A 469 44.91 -33.12 -25.43
CA ASN A 469 44.48 -31.84 -26.00
C ASN A 469 42.99 -31.61 -25.77
N GLU A 470 42.15 -32.61 -26.02
CA GLU A 470 40.71 -32.58 -25.78
C GLU A 470 40.39 -32.34 -24.29
N GLU A 471 41.06 -33.07 -23.39
CA GLU A 471 40.95 -32.87 -21.94
C GLU A 471 41.40 -31.47 -21.52
N ARG A 472 42.45 -30.92 -22.15
CA ARG A 472 42.93 -29.56 -21.86
C ARG A 472 41.91 -28.51 -22.26
N ASP A 473 41.26 -28.68 -23.41
CA ASP A 473 40.24 -27.75 -23.90
C ASP A 473 38.95 -27.84 -23.04
N GLU A 474 38.55 -29.03 -22.57
CA GLU A 474 37.48 -29.15 -21.55
C GLU A 474 37.85 -28.47 -20.22
N ILE A 475 39.08 -28.65 -19.73
CA ILE A 475 39.54 -28.01 -18.48
C ILE A 475 39.58 -26.48 -18.65
N LEU A 476 40.04 -25.96 -19.78
CA LEU A 476 40.08 -24.52 -20.06
C LEU A 476 38.68 -23.92 -20.24
N ALA A 477 37.75 -24.62 -20.89
CA ALA A 477 36.35 -24.19 -21.01
C ALA A 477 35.63 -24.07 -19.65
N GLY A 478 36.15 -24.70 -18.60
CA GLY A 478 35.67 -24.58 -17.22
C GLY A 478 36.23 -23.40 -16.41
N VAL A 479 37.14 -22.58 -16.97
CA VAL A 479 37.90 -21.56 -16.23
C VAL A 479 37.71 -20.17 -16.83
N SER A 480 36.90 -19.32 -16.21
CA SER A 480 36.91 -17.87 -16.49
C SER A 480 38.03 -17.17 -15.70
N LEU A 481 38.60 -16.13 -16.31
CA LEU A 481 39.73 -15.33 -15.80
C LEU A 481 39.39 -13.84 -15.72
N GLU A 482 38.19 -13.43 -16.10
CA GLU A 482 37.88 -12.05 -16.51
C GLU A 482 37.69 -11.07 -15.31
N ASP A 483 37.18 -11.56 -14.18
CA ASP A 483 36.79 -10.76 -13.00
C ASP A 483 37.91 -9.96 -12.27
N HIS A 484 39.20 -10.14 -12.60
CA HIS A 484 40.30 -9.82 -11.65
C HIS A 484 41.43 -8.90 -12.17
N LEU A 485 41.28 -8.20 -13.30
CA LEU A 485 42.30 -7.29 -13.85
C LEU A 485 41.80 -5.87 -14.15
N GLU A 486 41.09 -5.24 -13.20
CA GLU A 486 40.90 -3.79 -13.23
C GLU A 486 42.23 -3.06 -13.01
N SER A 487 42.78 -2.49 -14.08
CA SER A 487 44.01 -1.69 -14.04
C SER A 487 43.75 -0.32 -13.42
N LYS A 488 44.43 -0.01 -12.32
CA LYS A 488 44.40 1.33 -11.73
C LYS A 488 44.97 2.40 -12.67
N THR A 489 44.14 3.37 -13.02
CA THR A 489 44.58 4.73 -13.37
C THR A 489 43.66 5.71 -12.64
N ASP A 490 44.16 6.27 -11.53
CA ASP A 490 43.51 7.39 -10.85
C ASP A 490 43.78 8.69 -11.63
N VAL A 491 42.81 9.61 -11.72
CA VAL A 491 42.93 11.08 -11.56
C VAL A 491 41.64 11.80 -11.99
N GLU A 492 41.34 12.91 -11.32
CA GLU A 492 40.22 13.82 -11.56
C GLU A 492 40.48 14.71 -12.79
N ASP A 493 39.50 14.90 -13.69
CA ASP A 493 38.93 16.23 -14.00
C ASP A 493 37.72 16.15 -14.95
N VAL A 494 36.95 17.25 -15.03
CA VAL A 494 35.91 17.46 -16.06
C VAL A 494 36.22 18.72 -16.86
N PRO A 495 36.38 18.60 -18.18
CA PRO A 495 35.91 19.63 -19.09
C PRO A 495 35.11 19.09 -20.28
N ASP A 496 34.26 19.96 -20.85
CA ASP A 496 33.43 19.70 -22.03
C ASP A 496 34.20 19.16 -23.23
N HIS A 497 33.51 18.40 -24.10
CA HIS A 497 33.69 18.62 -25.54
C HIS A 497 32.44 18.28 -26.37
N ASN A 498 32.00 19.29 -27.14
CA ASN A 498 30.93 19.17 -28.12
C ASN A 498 31.57 18.91 -29.50
N SER A 499 31.62 17.65 -29.97
CA SER A 499 31.88 17.31 -31.38
C SER A 499 31.60 15.84 -31.72
N SER A 500 30.90 15.61 -32.83
CA SER A 500 30.44 14.30 -33.32
C SER A 500 31.54 13.38 -33.87
N ALA A 501 31.49 12.10 -33.49
CA ALA A 501 31.88 10.97 -34.34
C ALA A 501 31.07 9.72 -33.91
N ALA A 502 30.49 9.00 -34.87
CA ALA A 502 29.67 7.82 -34.57
C ALA A 502 30.50 6.53 -34.61
N SER A 503 30.20 5.59 -33.71
CA SER A 503 30.56 4.18 -33.81
C SER A 503 29.43 3.36 -33.17
N GLU A 504 28.97 2.33 -33.86
CA GLU A 504 27.75 1.60 -33.52
C GLU A 504 28.01 0.55 -32.41
N ASN A 505 26.99 0.28 -31.60
CA ASN A 505 26.96 -0.83 -30.64
C ASN A 505 25.74 -1.72 -30.97
N PRO A 506 25.87 -3.05 -31.06
CA PRO A 506 24.74 -3.93 -31.38
C PRO A 506 23.65 -3.89 -30.29
N GLY A 507 22.41 -3.65 -30.70
CA GLY A 507 21.34 -3.26 -29.77
C GLY A 507 20.76 -4.38 -28.91
N THR A 508 20.57 -4.09 -27.62
CA THR A 508 19.64 -4.82 -26.74
C THR A 508 18.20 -4.43 -27.09
N PRO A 509 17.26 -5.38 -27.32
CA PRO A 509 15.88 -5.02 -27.67
C PRO A 509 15.14 -4.31 -26.53
N GLN A 510 14.81 -3.03 -26.72
CA GLN A 510 14.02 -2.24 -25.76
C GLN A 510 12.51 -2.48 -25.94
N THR A 511 12.00 -3.63 -25.49
CA THR A 511 10.55 -3.88 -25.48
C THR A 511 9.91 -3.30 -24.22
N VAL A 512 9.13 -2.23 -24.36
CA VAL A 512 8.32 -1.65 -23.26
C VAL A 512 7.21 -2.63 -22.86
N SER A 513 7.42 -3.30 -21.74
CA SER A 513 6.59 -4.45 -21.30
C SER A 513 5.46 -4.12 -20.31
N LEU A 514 5.38 -2.91 -19.75
CA LEU A 514 4.33 -2.55 -18.79
C LEU A 514 3.11 -1.96 -19.50
N ARG A 515 1.93 -2.56 -19.28
CA ARG A 515 0.65 -2.18 -19.88
C ARG A 515 -0.43 -2.05 -18.81
N SER A 516 -1.43 -1.20 -19.03
CA SER A 516 -2.57 -1.07 -18.10
C SER A 516 -3.48 -2.29 -18.19
N GLY A 517 -3.51 -3.09 -17.12
CA GLY A 517 -4.39 -4.25 -16.99
C GLY A 517 -5.88 -3.87 -16.85
N PRO A 518 -6.79 -4.87 -16.88
CA PRO A 518 -8.25 -4.64 -16.94
C PRO A 518 -8.87 -3.84 -15.78
N GLN A 519 -8.11 -3.61 -14.71
CA GLN A 519 -8.52 -2.88 -13.50
C GLN A 519 -7.76 -1.55 -13.31
N GLY A 520 -6.99 -1.10 -14.32
CA GLY A 520 -6.22 0.15 -14.28
C GLY A 520 -4.87 0.06 -13.56
N THR A 521 -4.54 -1.09 -12.98
CA THR A 521 -3.20 -1.41 -12.44
C THR A 521 -2.26 -1.72 -13.60
N LEU A 522 -1.00 -1.27 -13.58
CA LEU A 522 -0.02 -1.75 -14.55
C LEU A 522 0.30 -3.23 -14.31
N GLN A 523 0.49 -3.97 -15.41
CA GLN A 523 0.85 -5.37 -15.46
C GLN A 523 2.00 -5.58 -16.47
N PHE A 524 2.94 -6.46 -16.13
CA PHE A 524 4.15 -6.71 -16.91
C PHE A 524 3.97 -7.87 -17.90
N HIS A 525 4.21 -7.59 -19.18
CA HIS A 525 4.09 -8.52 -20.29
C HIS A 525 5.45 -8.66 -21.00
N GLY A 526 6.24 -9.66 -20.60
CA GLY A 526 7.54 -9.96 -21.21
C GLY A 526 7.45 -10.37 -22.70
N PRO A 527 8.58 -10.45 -23.42
CA PRO A 527 8.66 -10.49 -24.89
C PRO A 527 7.99 -11.69 -25.59
N THR A 528 7.55 -12.71 -24.85
CA THR A 528 6.82 -13.89 -25.36
C THR A 528 5.32 -13.84 -25.05
N SER A 529 4.80 -12.72 -24.53
CA SER A 529 3.41 -12.59 -24.12
C SER A 529 2.46 -12.38 -25.31
N MET A 530 1.33 -13.10 -25.32
CA MET A 530 0.25 -12.92 -26.30
C MET A 530 -0.48 -11.56 -26.22
N TYR A 531 -0.11 -10.73 -25.24
CA TYR A 531 -0.65 -9.38 -25.03
C TYR A 531 0.26 -8.27 -25.60
N LEU A 532 1.20 -8.65 -26.48
CA LEU A 532 2.02 -7.75 -27.29
C LEU A 532 1.41 -7.62 -28.69
N ASP A 533 1.14 -6.40 -29.12
CA ASP A 533 0.63 -6.12 -30.47
C ASP A 533 1.80 -6.09 -31.47
N ALA A 534 1.55 -6.50 -32.72
CA ALA A 534 2.57 -6.58 -33.76
C ALA A 534 3.21 -5.22 -34.09
N ASP A 535 2.43 -4.14 -33.99
CA ASP A 535 2.85 -2.77 -34.35
C ASP A 535 3.87 -2.16 -33.36
N ALA A 536 4.12 -2.81 -32.21
CA ALA A 536 5.02 -2.31 -31.16
C ALA A 536 6.53 -2.52 -31.45
N ILE A 537 6.89 -2.93 -32.67
CA ILE A 537 8.26 -3.37 -33.03
C ILE A 537 9.07 -2.24 -33.73
N GLU A 538 8.42 -1.23 -34.33
CA GLU A 538 9.08 -0.34 -35.31
C GLU A 538 9.42 1.09 -34.84
N GLN A 539 9.31 1.43 -33.54
CA GLN A 539 9.70 2.76 -33.04
C GLN A 539 10.99 2.71 -32.21
N PRO A 540 12.11 3.32 -32.68
CA PRO A 540 13.31 3.48 -31.87
C PRO A 540 13.05 4.51 -30.77
N ALA A 541 13.29 4.14 -29.52
CA ALA A 541 13.08 5.04 -28.40
C ALA A 541 14.28 5.99 -28.22
N GLU A 542 14.01 7.30 -28.19
CA GLU A 542 14.94 8.29 -27.65
C GLU A 542 15.09 8.09 -26.14
N GLU A 543 16.31 8.24 -25.58
CA GLU A 543 16.55 8.04 -24.15
C GLU A 543 15.76 9.07 -23.30
N PRO A 544 14.78 8.65 -22.48
CA PRO A 544 13.90 9.59 -21.80
C PRO A 544 14.52 10.10 -20.50
N SER A 545 14.89 11.39 -20.47
CA SER A 545 15.24 12.07 -19.23
C SER A 545 14.08 11.96 -18.21
N PRO A 546 14.31 11.47 -16.97
CA PRO A 546 13.25 11.16 -16.00
C PRO A 546 12.60 12.43 -15.44
N THR A 547 11.66 12.97 -16.21
CA THR A 547 10.96 14.22 -15.93
C THR A 547 9.83 13.95 -14.94
N PHE A 548 10.14 14.06 -13.65
CA PHE A 548 9.18 13.84 -12.57
C PHE A 548 7.96 14.74 -12.73
N LEU A 549 6.78 14.13 -12.83
CA LEU A 549 5.52 14.84 -12.61
C LEU A 549 5.50 15.34 -11.16
N PRO A 550 5.15 16.61 -10.88
CA PRO A 550 4.95 17.06 -9.50
C PRO A 550 3.83 16.25 -8.83
N ARG A 551 3.77 16.24 -7.49
CA ARG A 551 2.80 15.48 -6.66
C ARG A 551 1.32 15.94 -6.83
N GLY A 552 0.83 16.06 -8.06
CA GLY A 552 -0.54 16.44 -8.43
C GLY A 552 -1.57 15.40 -8.00
N SER A 553 -2.70 15.87 -7.47
CA SER A 553 -3.61 15.17 -6.54
C SER A 553 -4.36 13.92 -7.05
N ASN A 554 -4.07 13.42 -8.24
CA ASN A 554 -4.96 12.50 -8.98
C ASN A 554 -4.40 11.07 -9.11
N ALA A 555 -3.94 10.50 -7.98
CA ALA A 555 -3.98 9.06 -7.78
C ALA A 555 -5.08 8.79 -6.74
N SER A 556 -6.13 8.05 -7.12
CA SER A 556 -7.17 7.63 -6.16
C SER A 556 -6.53 6.74 -5.10
N PRO A 557 -6.84 6.93 -3.81
CA PRO A 557 -6.24 6.10 -2.78
C PRO A 557 -6.67 4.64 -2.90
N TYR A 558 -5.74 3.73 -2.62
CA TYR A 558 -5.89 2.28 -2.80
C TYR A 558 -6.72 1.65 -1.67
N PHE A 559 -8.00 2.04 -1.57
CA PHE A 559 -9.01 1.39 -0.72
C PHE A 559 -10.04 0.58 -1.54
N PRO A 560 -9.64 -0.50 -2.25
CA PRO A 560 -10.56 -1.34 -3.03
C PRO A 560 -11.34 -2.34 -2.16
N VAL A 561 -11.60 -2.04 -0.89
CA VAL A 561 -12.27 -2.91 0.08
C VAL A 561 -13.17 -2.08 1.00
N ASP A 562 -14.34 -2.62 1.37
CA ASP A 562 -15.24 -2.00 2.36
C ASP A 562 -14.55 -1.91 3.73
N ALA A 563 -14.12 -0.71 4.11
CA ALA A 563 -13.53 -0.44 5.42
C ALA A 563 -14.49 -0.76 6.58
N SER A 564 -15.82 -0.62 6.39
CA SER A 564 -16.80 -1.02 7.40
C SER A 564 -16.84 -2.54 7.55
N GLY A 565 -16.77 -3.29 6.45
CA GLY A 565 -16.65 -4.75 6.42
C GLY A 565 -15.39 -5.25 7.14
N ILE A 566 -14.23 -4.63 6.85
CA ILE A 566 -12.98 -4.95 7.53
C ILE A 566 -13.07 -4.64 9.03
N LEU A 567 -13.54 -3.45 9.41
CA LEU A 567 -13.66 -3.06 10.82
C LEU A 567 -14.66 -3.93 11.58
N ARG A 568 -15.75 -4.37 10.95
CA ARG A 568 -16.69 -5.36 11.51
C ARG A 568 -16.03 -6.72 11.71
N LEU A 569 -15.26 -7.22 10.74
CA LEU A 569 -14.50 -8.47 10.87
C LEU A 569 -13.46 -8.39 11.99
N ALA A 570 -12.69 -7.30 12.05
CA ALA A 570 -11.69 -7.07 13.10
C ALA A 570 -12.33 -6.98 14.49
N SER A 571 -13.42 -6.21 14.63
CA SER A 571 -14.17 -6.10 15.89
C SER A 571 -14.79 -7.43 16.33
N ALA A 572 -15.33 -8.22 15.39
CA ALA A 572 -15.88 -9.55 15.68
C ALA A 572 -14.79 -10.57 16.09
N LEU A 573 -13.55 -10.37 15.63
CA LEU A 573 -12.37 -11.14 16.02
C LEU A 573 -11.61 -10.53 17.22
N GLY A 574 -12.17 -9.54 17.92
CA GLY A 574 -11.58 -8.95 19.11
C GLY A 574 -10.32 -8.10 18.88
N VAL A 575 -10.10 -7.63 17.65
CA VAL A 575 -9.05 -6.68 17.27
C VAL A 575 -9.59 -5.25 17.40
N ASP A 576 -9.18 -4.55 18.46
CA ASP A 576 -9.55 -3.17 18.73
C ASP A 576 -8.39 -2.18 18.46
N ASN A 577 -8.70 -0.88 18.52
CA ASN A 577 -7.69 0.16 18.31
C ASN A 577 -6.60 0.17 19.40
N LYS A 578 -6.92 -0.31 20.62
CA LYS A 578 -5.98 -0.41 21.73
C LYS A 578 -4.90 -1.46 21.46
N LEU A 579 -5.29 -2.62 20.94
CA LEU A 579 -4.37 -3.68 20.49
C LEU A 579 -3.47 -3.18 19.35
N ILE A 580 -4.03 -2.46 18.38
CA ILE A 580 -3.26 -1.85 17.27
C ILE A 580 -2.20 -0.89 17.81
N LEU A 581 -2.59 0.05 18.69
CA LEU A 581 -1.70 1.05 19.26
C LEU A 581 -0.63 0.46 20.21
N GLU A 582 -0.87 -0.71 20.82
CA GLU A 582 0.15 -1.43 21.60
C GLU A 582 1.12 -2.21 20.71
N THR A 583 0.64 -2.83 19.62
CA THR A 583 1.43 -3.81 18.84
C THR A 583 2.20 -3.21 17.67
N LEU A 584 1.69 -2.15 17.03
CA LEU A 584 2.38 -1.47 15.92
C LEU A 584 3.75 -0.88 16.33
N PRO A 585 3.92 -0.23 17.50
CA PRO A 585 5.23 0.26 17.94
C PRO A 585 6.25 -0.86 18.20
N LEU A 586 5.81 -2.02 18.69
CA LEU A 586 6.68 -3.17 18.99
C LEU A 586 7.28 -3.76 17.70
N PHE A 587 6.51 -3.81 16.60
CA PHE A 587 7.04 -4.16 15.28
C PHE A 587 8.16 -3.19 14.85
N PHE A 588 7.93 -1.88 14.94
CA PHE A 588 8.91 -0.87 14.54
C PHE A 588 10.16 -0.84 15.45
N LEU A 589 10.02 -1.16 16.73
CA LEU A 589 11.13 -1.19 17.69
C LEU A 589 12.02 -2.43 17.54
N HIS A 590 11.42 -3.63 17.46
CA HIS A 590 12.16 -4.89 17.57
C HIS A 590 12.43 -5.57 16.23
N GLN A 591 11.47 -5.51 15.30
CA GLN A 591 11.46 -6.37 14.11
C GLN A 591 11.87 -5.64 12.82
N TYR A 592 11.47 -4.37 12.64
CA TYR A 592 11.57 -3.60 11.39
C TYR A 592 12.88 -3.75 10.56
N PRO A 593 14.10 -3.85 11.13
CA PRO A 593 15.32 -4.08 10.36
C PRO A 593 15.35 -5.31 9.44
N MET A 594 14.50 -6.34 9.65
CA MET A 594 14.34 -7.45 8.69
C MET A 594 13.25 -7.19 7.62
N TYR A 595 12.38 -6.21 7.83
CA TYR A 595 11.15 -5.95 7.04
C TYR A 595 11.29 -4.65 6.24
N MET A 596 12.51 -4.33 5.82
CA MET A 596 12.88 -3.11 5.09
C MET A 596 12.24 -2.99 3.69
N PHE A 597 11.39 -3.94 3.27
CA PHE A 597 10.47 -3.76 2.14
C PHE A 597 9.29 -2.82 2.47
N ILE A 598 9.09 -2.49 3.75
CA ILE A 598 8.28 -1.35 4.21
C ILE A 598 9.23 -0.16 4.39
N TYR A 599 8.82 1.04 3.95
CA TYR A 599 9.42 2.29 4.40
C TYR A 599 8.55 2.84 5.54
N ARG A 600 9.07 2.84 6.77
CA ARG A 600 8.34 3.26 7.98
C ARG A 600 7.71 4.64 7.81
N GLU A 601 8.49 5.60 7.31
CA GLU A 601 8.13 7.00 7.21
C GLU A 601 6.96 7.18 6.23
N ALA A 602 7.00 6.52 5.07
CA ALA A 602 5.86 6.50 4.16
C ALA A 602 4.65 5.76 4.75
N PHE A 603 4.82 4.56 5.34
CA PHE A 603 3.70 3.84 5.97
C PHE A 603 3.00 4.69 7.04
N LEU A 604 3.75 5.36 7.91
CA LEU A 604 3.18 6.15 9.02
C LEU A 604 2.54 7.45 8.53
N SER A 605 3.17 8.17 7.61
CA SER A 605 2.59 9.39 7.03
C SER A 605 1.40 9.08 6.11
N ASP A 606 1.32 7.87 5.55
CA ASP A 606 0.17 7.41 4.78
C ASP A 606 -0.95 6.81 5.66
N TYR A 607 -0.63 6.32 6.86
CA TYR A 607 -1.59 5.85 7.86
C TYR A 607 -2.25 7.00 8.64
N TYR A 608 -1.47 7.98 9.09
CA TYR A 608 -1.98 9.12 9.87
C TYR A 608 -2.45 10.28 9.00
N ASP A 609 -1.65 10.67 7.99
CA ASP A 609 -1.86 11.89 7.21
C ASP A 609 -2.28 11.62 5.75
N ASN A 610 -2.32 10.34 5.32
CA ASN A 610 -2.61 9.89 3.95
C ASN A 610 -1.72 10.56 2.88
N ALA A 611 -0.49 10.93 3.23
CA ALA A 611 0.39 11.76 2.41
C ALA A 611 0.80 11.11 1.06
N TYR A 612 0.84 9.78 1.00
CA TYR A 612 1.14 9.02 -0.22
C TYR A 612 -0.12 8.47 -0.91
N ARG A 613 -1.30 8.82 -0.39
CA ARG A 613 -2.64 8.46 -0.90
C ARG A 613 -2.93 6.96 -0.77
N GLY A 614 -2.73 6.37 0.40
CA GLY A 614 -3.02 4.95 0.66
C GLY A 614 -2.24 3.99 -0.24
N GLN A 615 -1.09 4.41 -0.77
CA GLN A 615 -0.21 3.58 -1.60
C GLN A 615 0.69 2.67 -0.77
N TYR A 616 1.04 3.09 0.44
CA TYR A 616 1.98 2.41 1.33
C TYR A 616 1.37 2.08 2.70
N TRP A 617 0.06 2.31 2.86
CA TRP A 617 -0.77 1.95 4.01
C TRP A 617 -2.00 1.12 3.59
N SER A 618 -2.34 0.05 4.32
CA SER A 618 -3.63 -0.65 4.19
C SER A 618 -3.94 -1.53 5.41
N TYR A 619 -5.20 -1.92 5.60
CA TYR A 619 -5.61 -2.78 6.72
C TYR A 619 -4.89 -4.15 6.77
N PRO A 620 -4.73 -4.91 5.67
CA PRO A 620 -3.96 -6.16 5.72
C PRO A 620 -2.50 -5.94 6.13
N LEU A 621 -1.89 -4.85 5.63
CA LEU A 621 -0.52 -4.49 5.98
C LEU A 621 -0.42 -4.18 7.48
N LEU A 622 -1.32 -3.34 8.01
CA LEU A 622 -1.40 -3.06 9.45
C LEU A 622 -1.54 -4.33 10.29
N TYR A 623 -2.54 -5.16 10.00
CA TYR A 623 -2.80 -6.34 10.81
C TYR A 623 -1.65 -7.35 10.72
N SER A 624 -0.96 -7.46 9.59
CA SER A 624 0.24 -8.30 9.45
C SER A 624 1.46 -7.75 10.22
N MET A 625 1.63 -6.42 10.28
CA MET A 625 2.69 -5.77 11.08
C MET A 625 2.39 -5.87 12.57
N CYS A 626 1.14 -5.64 12.98
CA CYS A 626 0.66 -5.85 14.34
C CYS A 626 0.80 -7.31 14.79
N ALA A 627 0.54 -8.29 13.92
CA ALA A 627 0.80 -9.71 14.19
C ALA A 627 2.30 -9.95 14.46
N LEU A 628 3.21 -9.40 13.64
CA LEU A 628 4.65 -9.50 13.90
C LEU A 628 5.11 -8.74 15.16
N GLY A 629 4.39 -7.71 15.60
CA GLY A 629 4.67 -6.97 16.84
C GLY A 629 4.12 -7.62 18.11
N ALA A 630 2.95 -8.26 18.03
CA ALA A 630 2.20 -8.77 19.19
C ALA A 630 2.96 -9.78 20.08
N PRO A 631 3.75 -10.74 19.56
CA PRO A 631 4.56 -11.66 20.36
C PRO A 631 5.60 -10.99 21.28
N HIS A 632 5.94 -9.73 21.01
CA HIS A 632 6.95 -8.97 21.76
C HIS A 632 6.35 -8.08 22.86
N SER A 633 5.02 -8.10 23.08
CA SER A 633 4.42 -7.43 24.24
C SER A 633 4.65 -8.24 25.52
N ASP A 634 4.93 -7.55 26.63
CA ASP A 634 4.97 -8.15 27.97
C ASP A 634 3.60 -8.71 28.41
N ARG A 635 2.49 -8.23 27.83
CA ARG A 635 1.13 -8.68 28.13
C ARG A 635 0.80 -10.01 27.44
N ALA A 636 0.48 -11.03 28.23
CA ALA A 636 0.06 -12.33 27.72
C ALA A 636 -1.23 -12.27 26.87
N GLU A 637 -2.17 -11.38 27.22
CA GLU A 637 -3.40 -11.13 26.46
C GLU A 637 -3.10 -10.54 25.06
N THR A 638 -2.11 -9.67 24.94
CA THR A 638 -1.68 -9.11 23.65
C THR A 638 -1.01 -10.18 22.79
N ARG A 639 -0.11 -10.99 23.40
CA ARG A 639 0.57 -12.08 22.68
C ARG A 639 -0.41 -13.12 22.13
N SER A 640 -1.43 -13.51 22.88
CA SER A 640 -2.40 -14.52 22.42
C SER A 640 -3.20 -14.05 21.20
N LYS A 641 -3.49 -12.75 21.07
CA LYS A 641 -4.21 -12.16 19.93
C LYS A 641 -3.39 -12.06 18.63
N ASN A 642 -2.10 -12.40 18.64
CA ASN A 642 -1.25 -12.44 17.43
C ASN A 642 -1.93 -13.19 16.25
N HIS A 643 -2.39 -14.42 16.49
CA HIS A 643 -2.99 -15.26 15.45
C HIS A 643 -4.30 -14.67 14.87
N LEU A 644 -5.02 -13.85 15.66
CA LEU A 644 -6.24 -13.16 15.22
C LEU A 644 -5.89 -11.99 14.29
N LEU A 645 -4.84 -11.23 14.60
CA LEU A 645 -4.30 -10.18 13.72
C LEU A 645 -3.82 -10.76 12.38
N ALA A 646 -3.07 -11.87 12.41
CA ALA A 646 -2.65 -12.57 11.20
C ALA A 646 -3.85 -13.06 10.36
N LYS A 647 -4.88 -13.62 11.03
CA LYS A 647 -6.12 -14.04 10.36
C LYS A 647 -6.87 -12.86 9.73
N CYS A 648 -7.03 -11.74 10.43
CA CYS A 648 -7.66 -10.53 9.88
C CYS A 648 -6.98 -10.04 8.59
N ALA A 649 -5.64 -10.08 8.53
CA ALA A 649 -4.91 -9.76 7.29
C ALA A 649 -5.18 -10.80 6.19
N GLN A 650 -5.12 -12.10 6.52
CA GLN A 650 -5.28 -13.19 5.56
C GLN A 650 -6.68 -13.19 4.91
N GLU A 651 -7.76 -13.10 5.69
CA GLU A 651 -9.13 -13.13 5.16
C GLU A 651 -9.37 -11.99 4.16
N VAL A 652 -8.90 -10.77 4.48
CA VAL A 652 -9.04 -9.60 3.59
C VAL A 652 -8.22 -9.77 2.30
N ILE A 653 -7.01 -10.33 2.39
CA ILE A 653 -6.18 -10.60 1.21
C ILE A 653 -6.85 -11.63 0.30
N LEU A 654 -7.31 -12.75 0.85
CA LEU A 654 -7.95 -13.84 0.11
C LEU A 654 -9.24 -13.37 -0.59
N CYS A 655 -10.08 -12.61 0.10
CA CYS A 655 -11.37 -12.17 -0.42
C CYS A 655 -11.29 -10.98 -1.39
N HIS A 656 -10.25 -10.12 -1.29
CA HIS A 656 -10.27 -8.82 -1.98
C HIS A 656 -8.97 -8.39 -2.68
N CYS A 657 -7.81 -8.97 -2.35
CA CYS A 657 -6.51 -8.50 -2.88
C CYS A 657 -5.86 -9.47 -3.88
N LEU A 658 -6.21 -10.77 -3.90
CA LEU A 658 -5.57 -11.75 -4.79
C LEU A 658 -5.66 -11.41 -6.29
N THR A 659 -6.71 -10.69 -6.71
CA THR A 659 -6.94 -10.26 -8.11
C THR A 659 -6.56 -8.79 -8.36
N LYS A 660 -5.94 -8.12 -7.38
CA LYS A 660 -5.57 -6.70 -7.40
C LYS A 660 -4.19 -6.51 -6.78
N PRO A 661 -3.10 -6.74 -7.53
CA PRO A 661 -1.75 -6.53 -7.00
C PRO A 661 -1.57 -5.07 -6.56
N SER A 662 -0.94 -4.87 -5.41
CA SER A 662 -0.61 -3.54 -4.87
C SER A 662 0.66 -3.60 -4.01
N PRO A 663 1.36 -2.47 -3.81
CA PRO A 663 2.53 -2.42 -2.93
C PRO A 663 2.22 -2.97 -1.53
N THR A 664 1.10 -2.55 -0.94
CA THR A 664 0.71 -2.96 0.41
C THR A 664 0.30 -4.42 0.50
N THR A 665 -0.24 -5.02 -0.57
CA THR A 665 -0.56 -6.46 -0.62
C THR A 665 0.72 -7.30 -0.64
N ILE A 666 1.74 -6.88 -1.41
CA ILE A 666 3.07 -7.52 -1.43
C ILE A 666 3.70 -7.45 -0.05
N GLN A 667 3.73 -6.26 0.56
CA GLN A 667 4.28 -6.05 1.90
C GLN A 667 3.54 -6.89 2.96
N ALA A 668 2.20 -6.93 2.93
CA ALA A 668 1.40 -7.70 3.88
C ALA A 668 1.60 -9.21 3.73
N LEU A 669 1.68 -9.72 2.49
CA LEU A 669 1.99 -11.12 2.20
C LEU A 669 3.39 -11.51 2.69
N LEU A 670 4.39 -10.62 2.58
CA LEU A 670 5.73 -10.88 3.13
C LEU A 670 5.74 -10.86 4.67
N CYS A 671 5.01 -9.94 5.31
CA CYS A 671 4.84 -9.95 6.76
C CYS A 671 4.15 -11.24 7.26
N LEU A 672 3.08 -11.68 6.59
CA LEU A 672 2.45 -12.96 6.86
C LEU A 672 3.38 -14.15 6.58
N ALA A 673 4.22 -14.09 5.54
CA ALA A 673 5.18 -15.16 5.23
C ALA A 673 6.14 -15.45 6.39
N PHE A 674 6.70 -14.40 6.99
CA PHE A 674 7.57 -14.51 8.18
C PHE A 674 6.79 -14.86 9.44
N HIS A 675 5.55 -14.37 9.62
CA HIS A 675 4.68 -14.78 10.72
C HIS A 675 4.46 -16.30 10.70
N GLU A 676 4.00 -16.84 9.57
CA GLU A 676 3.72 -18.28 9.43
C GLU A 676 4.96 -19.14 9.63
N VAL A 677 6.14 -18.74 9.11
CA VAL A 677 7.39 -19.45 9.41
C VAL A 677 7.72 -19.40 10.90
N GLY A 678 7.54 -18.26 11.57
CA GLY A 678 7.71 -18.13 13.03
C GLY A 678 6.77 -19.02 13.84
N GLN A 679 5.56 -19.29 13.34
CA GLN A 679 4.58 -20.20 13.96
C GLN A 679 4.74 -21.69 13.58
N GLY A 680 5.72 -22.02 12.72
CA GLY A 680 6.00 -23.38 12.23
C GLY A 680 5.28 -23.77 10.93
N ASN A 681 4.40 -22.90 10.40
CA ASN A 681 3.58 -23.12 9.21
C ASN A 681 4.37 -22.87 7.90
N ALA A 682 5.55 -23.50 7.79
CA ALA A 682 6.56 -23.23 6.77
C ALA A 682 6.05 -23.28 5.30
N SER A 683 5.11 -24.18 4.99
CA SER A 683 4.54 -24.28 3.63
C SER A 683 3.57 -23.14 3.31
N GLN A 684 2.81 -22.66 4.30
CA GLN A 684 1.92 -21.50 4.13
C GLN A 684 2.73 -20.20 4.01
N GLY A 685 3.77 -20.05 4.84
CA GLY A 685 4.68 -18.91 4.73
C GLY A 685 5.37 -18.81 3.36
N TRP A 686 5.83 -19.95 2.82
CA TRP A 686 6.39 -20.01 1.46
C TRP A 686 5.37 -19.69 0.36
N LEU A 687 4.11 -20.09 0.52
CA LEU A 687 3.04 -19.76 -0.41
C LEU A 687 2.78 -18.24 -0.42
N PHE A 688 2.72 -17.61 0.76
CA PHE A 688 2.57 -16.16 0.88
C PHE A 688 3.74 -15.40 0.25
N SER A 689 4.99 -15.78 0.52
CA SER A 689 6.14 -15.13 -0.12
C SER A 689 6.14 -15.33 -1.64
N GLY A 690 5.80 -16.54 -2.12
CA GLY A 690 5.69 -16.80 -3.55
C GLY A 690 4.58 -16.00 -4.25
N MET A 691 3.46 -15.72 -3.57
CA MET A 691 2.43 -14.81 -4.10
C MET A 691 2.91 -13.36 -4.12
N ALA A 692 3.61 -12.90 -3.07
CA ALA A 692 4.20 -11.56 -3.03
C ALA A 692 5.20 -11.33 -4.17
N PHE A 693 6.09 -12.30 -4.45
CA PHE A 693 7.07 -12.19 -5.53
C PHE A 693 6.41 -12.13 -6.91
N ARG A 694 5.38 -12.96 -7.17
CA ARG A 694 4.63 -12.92 -8.44
C ARG A 694 3.83 -11.63 -8.60
N MET A 695 3.22 -11.09 -7.54
CA MET A 695 2.57 -9.78 -7.58
C MET A 695 3.58 -8.65 -7.83
N GLY A 696 4.79 -8.71 -7.27
CA GLY A 696 5.86 -7.75 -7.55
C GLY A 696 6.39 -7.85 -8.98
N GLN A 697 6.44 -9.06 -9.56
CA GLN A 697 6.76 -9.25 -10.98
C GLN A 697 5.65 -8.70 -11.88
N ASP A 698 4.37 -8.92 -11.54
CA ASP A 698 3.21 -8.37 -12.26
C ASP A 698 3.22 -6.83 -12.25
N LEU A 699 3.46 -6.18 -11.10
CA LEU A 699 3.66 -4.72 -11.02
C LEU A 699 4.98 -4.23 -11.64
N GLY A 700 5.77 -5.09 -12.28
CA GLY A 700 7.01 -4.69 -12.96
C GLY A 700 8.17 -4.29 -12.04
N PHE A 701 8.10 -4.53 -10.72
CA PHE A 701 9.11 -4.06 -9.74
C PHE A 701 10.52 -4.63 -9.95
N HIS A 702 10.68 -5.62 -10.83
CA HIS A 702 11.98 -6.18 -11.25
C HIS A 702 12.65 -5.39 -12.39
N GLN A 703 11.98 -4.37 -12.94
CA GLN A 703 12.54 -3.34 -13.82
C GLN A 703 12.66 -2.04 -13.02
N ASP A 704 13.72 -1.24 -13.24
CA ASP A 704 13.87 0.01 -12.49
C ASP A 704 12.70 0.98 -12.71
N PRO A 705 12.12 1.56 -11.64
CA PRO A 705 10.96 2.45 -11.77
C PRO A 705 11.17 3.67 -12.68
N THR A 706 12.42 4.12 -12.91
CA THR A 706 12.72 5.17 -13.91
C THR A 706 12.27 4.80 -15.31
N ARG A 707 12.40 3.52 -15.71
CA ARG A 707 12.07 3.03 -17.06
C ARG A 707 10.57 3.07 -17.37
N TRP A 708 9.74 3.14 -16.32
CA TRP A 708 8.28 3.09 -16.42
C TRP A 708 7.57 4.18 -15.61
N VAL A 709 8.29 5.19 -15.11
CA VAL A 709 7.70 6.34 -14.38
C VAL A 709 6.72 7.15 -15.23
N LEU A 710 6.93 7.19 -16.55
CA LEU A 710 6.02 7.84 -17.50
C LEU A 710 4.73 7.04 -17.74
N GLN A 711 4.72 5.75 -17.39
CA GLN A 711 3.57 4.85 -17.49
C GLN A 711 2.82 4.77 -16.16
N ASP A 712 3.52 4.70 -15.02
CA ASP A 712 2.90 4.61 -13.70
C ASP A 712 2.68 5.98 -13.03
N ARG A 713 1.47 6.51 -13.17
CA ARG A 713 0.99 7.75 -12.52
C ARG A 713 0.92 7.68 -10.98
N SER A 714 1.13 6.52 -10.38
CA SER A 714 1.23 6.39 -8.92
C SER A 714 2.64 6.66 -8.39
N ILE A 715 3.67 6.68 -9.25
CA ILE A 715 4.97 7.28 -8.94
C ILE A 715 4.85 8.79 -9.13
N ALA A 716 4.99 9.56 -8.05
CA ALA A 716 4.78 11.02 -8.06
C ALA A 716 6.00 11.81 -7.53
N SER A 717 7.13 11.15 -7.28
CA SER A 717 8.36 11.76 -6.77
C SER A 717 9.56 10.82 -6.89
N ALA A 718 10.78 11.35 -6.76
CA ALA A 718 12.00 10.54 -6.63
C ALA A 718 11.97 9.64 -5.37
N GLU A 719 11.28 10.09 -4.32
CA GLU A 719 11.02 9.30 -3.12
C GLU A 719 10.14 8.07 -3.42
N ASP A 720 9.12 8.18 -4.29
CA ASP A 720 8.31 7.03 -4.73
C ASP A 720 9.13 6.00 -5.53
N ILE A 721 10.05 6.46 -6.39
CA ILE A 721 11.00 5.58 -7.09
C ILE A 721 11.83 4.80 -6.06
N GLU A 722 12.38 5.49 -5.05
CA GLU A 722 13.22 4.85 -4.04
C GLU A 722 12.44 3.97 -3.07
N ILE A 723 11.18 4.28 -2.75
CA ILE A 723 10.29 3.38 -2.01
C ILE A 723 10.05 2.10 -2.83
N ARG A 724 9.89 2.18 -4.14
CA ARG A 724 9.68 1.01 -5.00
C ARG A 724 10.95 0.18 -5.23
N ARG A 725 12.10 0.83 -5.41
CA ARG A 725 13.42 0.17 -5.36
C ARG A 725 13.62 -0.52 -4.00
N ARG A 726 13.23 0.12 -2.89
CA ARG A 726 13.28 -0.46 -1.53
C ARG A 726 12.32 -1.64 -1.36
N ILE A 727 11.09 -1.58 -1.90
CA ILE A 727 10.15 -2.72 -1.89
C ILE A 727 10.74 -3.90 -2.67
N TYR A 728 11.31 -3.66 -3.87
CA TYR A 728 11.96 -4.72 -4.63
C TYR A 728 13.17 -5.32 -3.90
N TRP A 729 14.15 -4.50 -3.49
CA TRP A 729 15.35 -4.99 -2.82
C TRP A 729 15.08 -5.61 -1.45
N GLY A 730 14.09 -5.12 -0.71
CA GLY A 730 13.59 -5.76 0.50
C GLY A 730 12.89 -7.10 0.23
N SER A 731 12.14 -7.22 -0.88
CA SER A 731 11.56 -8.48 -1.34
C SER A 731 12.64 -9.47 -1.79
N TYR A 732 13.68 -8.99 -2.48
CA TYR A 732 14.85 -9.78 -2.87
C TYR A 732 15.56 -10.35 -1.65
N VAL A 733 15.83 -9.55 -0.61
CA VAL A 733 16.41 -10.03 0.66
C VAL A 733 15.45 -10.99 1.38
N ALA A 734 14.14 -10.72 1.37
CA ALA A 734 13.14 -11.62 1.95
C ALA A 734 13.11 -13.00 1.27
N ASP A 735 13.25 -13.07 -0.06
CA ASP A 735 13.42 -14.32 -0.81
C ASP A 735 14.68 -15.09 -0.35
N LYS A 736 15.81 -14.41 -0.16
CA LYS A 736 17.04 -15.06 0.33
C LYS A 736 16.91 -15.53 1.78
N PHE A 737 16.24 -14.78 2.66
CA PHE A 737 15.92 -15.23 4.03
C PHE A 737 14.99 -16.44 4.03
N MET A 738 13.89 -16.42 3.28
CA MET A 738 12.94 -17.54 3.20
C MET A 738 13.60 -18.79 2.60
N SER A 739 14.44 -18.62 1.57
CA SER A 739 15.24 -19.70 0.96
C SER A 739 16.25 -20.29 1.93
N LEU A 740 16.97 -19.45 2.69
CA LEU A 740 17.91 -19.84 3.74
C LEU A 740 17.20 -20.60 4.89
N TYR A 741 16.06 -20.09 5.36
CA TYR A 741 15.29 -20.70 6.44
C TYR A 741 14.69 -22.06 6.07
N LEU A 742 14.21 -22.21 4.84
CA LEU A 742 13.47 -23.40 4.38
C LEU A 742 14.30 -24.38 3.54
N GLY A 743 15.54 -24.02 3.18
CA GLY A 743 16.41 -24.83 2.30
C GLY A 743 15.89 -24.93 0.86
N ARG A 744 15.18 -23.91 0.38
CA ARG A 744 14.49 -23.90 -0.92
C ARG A 744 15.25 -23.04 -1.95
N PRO A 745 15.09 -23.27 -3.27
CA PRO A 745 15.67 -22.41 -4.30
C PRO A 745 15.17 -20.97 -4.20
N VAL A 746 16.04 -20.02 -4.55
CA VAL A 746 15.70 -18.59 -4.66
C VAL A 746 14.77 -18.33 -5.85
N HIS A 747 13.76 -17.47 -5.70
CA HIS A 747 12.87 -17.07 -6.80
C HIS A 747 13.35 -15.82 -7.53
N LEU A 748 13.85 -14.82 -6.79
CA LEU A 748 14.23 -13.52 -7.37
C LEU A 748 15.73 -13.55 -7.65
N ARG A 749 16.12 -13.77 -8.92
CA ARG A 749 17.52 -13.75 -9.32
C ARG A 749 18.01 -12.32 -9.53
N GLU A 750 19.32 -12.13 -9.45
CA GLU A 750 19.99 -10.92 -9.91
C GLU A 750 19.93 -10.76 -11.42
N ASP A 751 20.08 -11.85 -12.18
CA ASP A 751 20.00 -11.81 -13.66
C ASP A 751 18.61 -11.34 -14.17
N ASP A 752 17.56 -11.54 -13.36
CA ASP A 752 16.20 -11.08 -13.62
C ASP A 752 15.95 -9.61 -13.15
N ALA A 753 16.94 -8.98 -12.52
CA ALA A 753 16.81 -7.71 -11.80
C ALA A 753 17.41 -6.54 -12.57
N ALA A 754 16.59 -5.84 -13.34
CA ALA A 754 16.97 -4.63 -14.05
C ALA A 754 16.68 -3.34 -13.22
N VAL A 755 16.88 -3.41 -11.90
CA VAL A 755 16.59 -2.35 -10.91
C VAL A 755 17.91 -1.74 -10.41
N GLU A 756 17.98 -0.42 -10.27
CA GLU A 756 19.18 0.23 -9.73
C GLU A 756 19.33 0.03 -8.21
N ALA A 757 20.57 0.18 -7.71
CA ALA A 757 20.86 0.08 -6.29
C ALA A 757 20.30 1.30 -5.53
N SER A 758 19.19 1.10 -4.81
CA SER A 758 18.43 2.14 -4.08
C SER A 758 19.31 3.17 -3.36
N THR A 759 19.01 4.45 -3.50
CA THR A 759 19.73 5.56 -2.84
C THR A 759 19.26 5.76 -1.38
N PRO A 760 20.08 6.38 -0.50
CA PRO A 760 19.73 6.52 0.92
C PRO A 760 18.63 7.56 1.17
N LEU A 761 17.37 7.11 1.30
CA LEU A 761 16.32 7.91 1.94
C LEU A 761 16.65 8.10 3.44
N PRO A 762 16.27 9.25 4.05
CA PRO A 762 16.60 9.56 5.44
C PRO A 762 15.76 8.73 6.42
N ASP A 763 16.33 7.63 6.92
CA ASP A 763 15.74 6.90 8.05
C ASP A 763 15.67 7.83 9.29
N PHE A 764 14.46 8.09 9.81
CA PHE A 764 14.17 9.01 10.93
C PHE A 764 14.58 10.49 10.69
N PRO A 765 13.80 11.29 9.94
CA PRO A 765 14.04 12.72 9.76
C PRO A 765 13.85 13.51 11.08
N SER A 766 14.40 14.72 11.14
CA SER A 766 14.69 15.45 12.40
C SER A 766 13.50 16.17 13.05
N ASP A 767 12.35 16.13 12.39
CA ASP A 767 11.18 17.01 12.51
C ASP A 767 9.89 16.26 12.83
N HIS A 768 9.85 14.93 12.65
CA HIS A 768 8.64 14.11 12.82
C HIS A 768 8.66 13.22 14.08
N THR A 769 8.15 13.73 15.20
CA THR A 769 7.95 12.97 16.45
C THR A 769 6.53 12.38 16.59
N TRP A 770 6.15 11.45 15.73
CA TRP A 770 4.78 10.89 15.68
C TRP A 770 4.65 9.46 16.24
N PHE A 771 3.70 9.33 17.18
CA PHE A 771 3.11 8.15 17.85
C PHE A 771 4.01 7.02 18.39
N GLY A 772 3.76 6.64 19.65
CA GLY A 772 4.37 5.50 20.38
C GLY A 772 5.85 5.66 20.73
N LEU A 773 6.62 6.26 19.83
CA LEU A 773 8.06 6.45 19.95
C LEU A 773 8.46 7.62 20.84
N SER A 774 7.56 8.38 21.48
CA SER A 774 7.94 9.46 22.39
C SER A 774 8.72 8.96 23.62
N GLU A 775 8.37 7.80 24.18
CA GLU A 775 9.11 7.21 25.29
C GLU A 775 10.43 6.56 24.82
N ILE A 776 10.43 5.96 23.63
CA ILE A 776 11.62 5.32 23.04
C ILE A 776 12.62 6.36 22.56
N ALA A 777 12.17 7.44 21.92
CA ALA A 777 12.97 8.58 21.49
C ALA A 777 13.42 9.43 22.68
N SER A 778 12.62 9.58 23.74
CA SER A 778 13.12 10.22 24.98
C SER A 778 14.03 9.31 25.82
N LYS A 779 14.03 7.99 25.60
CA LYS A 779 15.10 7.08 26.07
C LYS A 779 16.35 7.20 25.18
N HIS A 780 16.21 7.27 23.86
CA HIS A 780 17.32 7.46 22.91
C HIS A 780 17.87 8.89 22.85
N ALA A 781 17.17 9.90 23.37
CA ALA A 781 17.67 11.27 23.53
C ALA A 781 18.29 11.53 24.91
N ARG A 782 18.25 10.55 25.83
CA ARG A 782 19.03 10.55 27.09
C ARG A 782 20.45 9.99 26.90
N PHE A 783 20.77 9.48 25.72
CA PHE A 783 22.08 8.95 25.35
C PHE A 783 22.45 9.50 23.97
N ASP A 784 23.68 9.99 23.78
CA ASP A 784 24.16 10.48 22.46
C ASP A 784 24.44 9.30 21.49
N LEU A 785 23.40 8.54 21.16
CA LEU A 785 23.48 7.38 20.27
C LEU A 785 23.37 7.81 18.79
N PRO A 786 24.26 7.32 17.91
CA PRO A 786 24.17 7.59 16.48
C PRO A 786 22.83 7.12 15.88
N LYS A 787 22.28 7.88 14.92
CA LYS A 787 21.09 7.46 14.16
C LYS A 787 21.36 6.10 13.46
N PRO A 788 20.40 5.16 13.47
CA PRO A 788 20.58 3.82 12.92
C PRO A 788 20.70 3.85 11.38
N GLN A 789 21.69 3.14 10.83
CA GLN A 789 22.01 3.16 9.40
C GLN A 789 21.23 2.08 8.63
N LEU A 790 19.89 2.08 8.73
CA LEU A 790 19.04 0.99 8.22
C LEU A 790 19.16 0.81 6.70
N THR A 791 19.13 1.90 5.93
CA THR A 791 19.26 1.83 4.47
C THR A 791 20.65 1.37 4.02
N ALA A 792 21.70 1.70 4.77
CA ALA A 792 23.04 1.16 4.50
C ALA A 792 23.11 -0.34 4.81
N ALA A 793 22.51 -0.80 5.92
CA ALA A 793 22.40 -2.22 6.24
C ALA A 793 21.65 -3.00 5.15
N LEU A 794 20.57 -2.43 4.58
CA LEU A 794 19.86 -3.02 3.44
C LEU A 794 20.78 -3.27 2.23
N LYS A 795 21.62 -2.30 1.83
CA LYS A 795 22.59 -2.49 0.73
C LYS A 795 23.53 -3.66 0.98
N HIS A 796 24.05 -3.80 2.21
CA HIS A 796 24.93 -4.91 2.56
C HIS A 796 24.19 -6.25 2.68
N MET A 797 22.90 -6.28 3.05
CA MET A 797 22.06 -7.49 2.99
C MET A 797 21.76 -7.92 1.55
N VAL A 798 21.52 -6.97 0.63
CA VAL A 798 21.37 -7.27 -0.81
C VAL A 798 22.65 -7.94 -1.35
N PHE A 799 23.83 -7.40 -1.03
CA PHE A 799 25.11 -7.97 -1.46
C PHE A 799 25.34 -9.40 -0.94
N LEU A 800 25.03 -9.66 0.34
CA LEU A 800 25.02 -11.04 0.87
C LEU A 800 24.01 -11.93 0.14
N GLY A 801 22.87 -11.38 -0.25
CA GLY A 801 21.85 -12.06 -1.04
C GLY A 801 22.32 -12.55 -2.41
N LYS A 802 23.21 -11.78 -3.07
CA LYS A 802 23.87 -12.17 -4.33
C LYS A 802 24.79 -13.38 -4.12
N ILE A 803 25.66 -13.32 -3.10
CA ILE A 803 26.52 -14.46 -2.72
C ILE A 803 25.68 -15.69 -2.32
N PHE A 804 24.53 -15.49 -1.67
CA PHE A 804 23.61 -16.59 -1.31
C PHE A 804 22.99 -17.23 -2.55
N GLN A 805 22.59 -16.45 -3.55
CA GLN A 805 22.13 -16.97 -4.84
C GLN A 805 23.21 -17.83 -5.49
N ASP A 806 24.45 -17.34 -5.59
CA ASP A 806 25.55 -18.08 -6.21
C ASP A 806 25.86 -19.36 -5.46
N MET A 807 25.88 -19.32 -4.12
CA MET A 807 25.99 -20.53 -3.29
C MET A 807 24.90 -21.56 -3.60
N MET A 808 23.63 -21.13 -3.71
CA MET A 808 22.51 -22.02 -4.01
C MET A 808 22.57 -22.60 -5.43
N VAL A 809 23.01 -21.81 -6.41
CA VAL A 809 23.18 -22.24 -7.81
C VAL A 809 24.39 -23.16 -7.96
N ASP A 810 25.54 -22.82 -7.37
CA ASP A 810 26.81 -23.48 -7.68
C ASP A 810 27.11 -24.70 -6.82
N ILE A 811 26.74 -24.66 -5.53
CA ILE A 811 27.02 -25.73 -4.57
C ILE A 811 25.83 -26.68 -4.46
N PHE A 812 24.61 -26.14 -4.33
CA PHE A 812 23.43 -26.92 -3.93
C PHE A 812 22.49 -27.36 -5.08
N SER A 813 22.69 -26.89 -6.32
CA SER A 813 21.84 -27.28 -7.46
C SER A 813 22.11 -28.72 -7.94
N SER A 814 21.13 -29.62 -7.80
CA SER A 814 21.28 -31.03 -8.19
C SER A 814 21.48 -31.25 -9.69
N THR A 815 20.82 -30.47 -10.54
CA THR A 815 20.87 -30.61 -12.01
C THR A 815 22.24 -30.24 -12.57
N ARG A 816 22.79 -29.08 -12.18
CA ARG A 816 24.15 -28.66 -12.58
C ARG A 816 25.23 -29.56 -11.97
N ASN A 817 24.99 -30.15 -10.80
CA ASN A 817 25.95 -31.02 -10.13
C ASN A 817 26.25 -32.36 -10.83
N LYS A 818 25.46 -32.78 -11.84
CA LYS A 818 25.73 -34.01 -12.60
C LYS A 818 27.00 -33.97 -13.46
N HIS A 819 27.45 -32.78 -13.84
CA HIS A 819 28.60 -32.58 -14.74
C HIS A 819 29.74 -31.78 -14.09
N ARG A 820 29.70 -31.59 -12.76
CA ARG A 820 30.68 -30.78 -12.02
C ARG A 820 31.60 -31.65 -11.18
N THR A 821 32.90 -31.54 -11.43
CA THR A 821 33.95 -32.28 -10.73
C THR A 821 34.08 -31.89 -9.26
N GLU A 822 34.71 -32.75 -8.47
CA GLU A 822 35.01 -32.49 -7.07
C GLU A 822 35.86 -31.21 -6.89
N SER A 823 36.89 -31.05 -7.73
CA SER A 823 37.76 -29.87 -7.80
C SER A 823 37.00 -28.57 -8.07
N TYR A 824 35.95 -28.61 -8.91
CA TYR A 824 35.11 -27.44 -9.17
C TYR A 824 34.37 -26.98 -7.91
N ARG A 825 33.78 -27.92 -7.13
CA ARG A 825 33.06 -27.56 -5.89
C ARG A 825 34.01 -26.99 -4.84
N LEU A 826 35.23 -27.52 -4.73
CA LEU A 826 36.27 -26.99 -3.82
C LEU A 826 36.74 -25.60 -4.23
N ASN A 827 36.93 -25.34 -5.52
CA ASN A 827 37.26 -24.00 -6.03
C ASN A 827 36.16 -22.98 -5.69
N ARG A 828 34.89 -23.27 -6.03
CA ARG A 828 33.77 -22.34 -5.77
C ARG A 828 33.50 -22.13 -4.28
N LEU A 829 33.74 -23.13 -3.43
CA LEU A 829 33.76 -22.98 -1.98
C LEU A 829 34.81 -21.96 -1.52
N GLY A 830 36.02 -22.01 -2.09
CA GLY A 830 37.09 -21.04 -1.83
C GLY A 830 36.72 -19.63 -2.26
N ASP A 831 36.19 -19.47 -3.47
CA ASP A 831 35.73 -18.18 -4.00
C ASP A 831 34.61 -17.55 -3.15
N LEU A 832 33.58 -18.32 -2.80
CA LEU A 832 32.46 -17.84 -1.99
C LEU A 832 32.92 -17.43 -0.58
N ASN A 833 33.81 -18.21 0.05
CA ASN A 833 34.43 -17.83 1.32
C ASN A 833 35.29 -16.55 1.20
N LEU A 834 36.02 -16.37 0.08
CA LEU A 834 36.80 -15.17 -0.19
C LEU A 834 35.90 -13.93 -0.40
N GLN A 835 34.81 -14.05 -1.17
CA GLN A 835 33.83 -12.98 -1.36
C GLN A 835 33.20 -12.56 -0.01
N LEU A 836 32.81 -13.54 0.82
CA LEU A 836 32.29 -13.30 2.16
C LEU A 836 33.32 -12.57 3.05
N SER A 837 34.57 -13.03 3.09
CA SER A 837 35.62 -12.35 3.87
C SER A 837 35.92 -10.95 3.35
N LYS A 838 35.93 -10.72 2.03
CA LYS A 838 36.09 -9.40 1.41
C LYS A 838 34.97 -8.45 1.87
N TRP A 839 33.72 -8.88 1.78
CA TRP A 839 32.55 -8.11 2.23
C TRP A 839 32.67 -7.73 3.71
N GLN A 840 33.07 -8.66 4.59
CA GLN A 840 33.20 -8.38 6.02
C GLN A 840 34.27 -7.31 6.30
N THR A 841 35.38 -7.33 5.55
CA THR A 841 36.43 -6.31 5.66
C THR A 841 36.04 -4.94 5.07
N ALA A 842 35.03 -4.89 4.19
CA ALA A 842 34.57 -3.69 3.51
C ALA A 842 33.38 -2.98 4.21
N LEU A 843 32.89 -3.49 5.35
CA LEU A 843 31.78 -2.87 6.08
C LEU A 843 32.14 -1.47 6.60
N PRO A 844 31.26 -0.45 6.43
CA PRO A 844 31.40 0.87 7.05
C PRO A 844 31.46 0.79 8.58
N GLU A 845 32.14 1.73 9.23
CA GLU A 845 32.35 1.73 10.69
C GLU A 845 31.05 1.67 11.50
N GLY A 846 29.98 2.31 11.02
CA GLY A 846 28.64 2.25 11.65
C GLY A 846 27.99 0.86 11.64
N LEU A 847 28.42 -0.04 10.74
CA LEU A 847 27.95 -1.41 10.60
C LEU A 847 28.97 -2.46 11.08
N GLN A 848 30.18 -2.06 11.47
CA GLN A 848 31.17 -2.95 12.08
C GLN A 848 30.76 -3.32 13.52
N TRP A 849 30.86 -4.61 13.86
CA TRP A 849 30.81 -5.12 15.23
C TRP A 849 32.14 -5.82 15.56
N SER A 850 32.50 -5.84 16.85
CA SER A 850 33.71 -6.49 17.35
C SER A 850 33.45 -7.12 18.71
N GLN A 851 33.81 -8.40 18.85
CA GLN A 851 33.75 -9.13 20.13
C GLN A 851 34.56 -8.46 21.25
N TRP A 852 35.58 -7.67 20.89
CA TRP A 852 36.49 -6.97 21.81
C TRP A 852 35.90 -5.67 22.39
N SER A 853 34.69 -5.28 22.00
CA SER A 853 34.00 -4.08 22.48
C SER A 853 32.67 -4.41 23.20
N PRO A 854 32.68 -5.28 24.24
CA PRO A 854 31.46 -5.88 24.80
C PRO A 854 30.47 -4.87 25.40
N ASN A 855 30.96 -3.71 25.85
CA ASN A 855 30.14 -2.66 26.47
C ASN A 855 29.37 -1.79 25.45
N LYS A 856 29.54 -2.00 24.13
CA LYS A 856 28.80 -1.27 23.10
C LYS A 856 27.49 -2.01 22.79
N THR A 857 26.35 -1.38 23.09
CA THR A 857 25.02 -1.91 22.76
C THR A 857 24.92 -2.22 21.27
N ILE A 858 24.52 -3.46 20.94
CA ILE A 858 24.31 -3.86 19.55
C ILE A 858 22.92 -3.39 19.11
N HIS A 859 22.82 -2.63 18.03
CA HIS A 859 21.54 -2.30 17.40
C HIS A 859 21.04 -3.47 16.54
N SER A 860 19.73 -3.72 16.52
CA SER A 860 19.13 -4.90 15.85
C SER A 860 19.46 -5.04 14.36
N HIS A 861 19.66 -3.93 13.65
CA HIS A 861 20.08 -3.97 12.23
C HIS A 861 21.52 -4.48 12.04
N VAL A 862 22.44 -4.11 12.92
CA VAL A 862 23.82 -4.64 12.94
C VAL A 862 23.79 -6.12 13.34
N LEU A 863 22.99 -6.50 14.34
CA LEU A 863 22.83 -7.89 14.75
C LEU A 863 22.36 -8.78 13.57
N VAL A 864 21.26 -8.40 12.90
CA VAL A 864 20.71 -9.15 11.75
C VAL A 864 21.76 -9.31 10.65
N LEU A 865 22.52 -8.24 10.34
CA LEU A 865 23.53 -8.25 9.29
C LEU A 865 24.68 -9.24 9.58
N HIS A 866 25.22 -9.23 10.81
CA HIS A 866 26.31 -10.16 11.20
C HIS A 866 25.79 -11.59 11.43
N LEU A 867 24.56 -11.78 11.92
CA LEU A 867 23.94 -13.10 12.01
C LEU A 867 23.70 -13.72 10.62
N TYR A 868 23.22 -12.94 9.64
CA TYR A 868 23.02 -13.42 8.26
C TYR A 868 24.34 -13.88 7.64
N TYR A 869 25.38 -13.05 7.74
CA TYR A 869 26.74 -13.37 7.29
C TYR A 869 27.28 -14.69 7.88
N HIS A 870 27.27 -14.83 9.20
CA HIS A 870 27.79 -16.05 9.83
C HIS A 870 26.87 -17.26 9.60
N ALA A 871 25.55 -17.09 9.51
CA ALA A 871 24.63 -18.17 9.17
C ALA A 871 24.86 -18.68 7.73
N MET A 872 25.18 -17.80 6.77
CA MET A 872 25.63 -18.19 5.44
C MET A 872 26.94 -18.98 5.48
N LEU A 873 27.94 -18.52 6.24
CA LEU A 873 29.21 -19.24 6.39
C LEU A 873 29.00 -20.66 6.97
N LEU A 874 28.10 -20.83 7.95
CA LEU A 874 27.72 -22.15 8.47
C LEU A 874 26.99 -23.00 7.43
N SER A 875 26.01 -22.43 6.71
CA SER A 875 25.26 -23.12 5.65
C SER A 875 26.16 -23.58 4.50
N LEU A 876 27.13 -22.77 4.09
CA LEU A 876 28.12 -23.13 3.08
C LEU A 876 29.04 -24.26 3.59
N ASN A 877 29.80 -23.99 4.64
CA ASN A 877 30.97 -24.78 5.00
C ASN A 877 30.66 -26.13 5.65
N ARG A 878 29.56 -26.26 6.41
CA ARG A 878 29.28 -27.47 7.22
C ARG A 878 29.28 -28.77 6.40
N HIS A 879 28.83 -28.70 5.14
CA HIS A 879 28.67 -29.87 4.28
C HIS A 879 30.01 -30.49 3.86
N PHE A 880 31.08 -29.71 3.86
CA PHE A 880 32.44 -30.13 3.47
C PHE A 880 33.29 -30.60 4.67
N VAL A 881 32.76 -30.57 5.90
CA VAL A 881 33.52 -30.95 7.12
C VAL A 881 33.51 -32.47 7.39
N GLN A 882 32.57 -33.22 6.79
CA GLN A 882 32.54 -34.69 6.81
C GLN A 882 32.34 -35.26 5.39
N PRO A 883 33.03 -36.36 5.00
CA PRO A 883 32.83 -37.01 3.69
C PRO A 883 31.47 -37.69 3.48
N SER A 884 30.67 -37.86 4.54
CA SER A 884 29.41 -38.61 4.56
C SER A 884 28.25 -37.93 3.82
N THR A 885 28.46 -36.72 3.30
CA THR A 885 27.43 -35.83 2.73
C THR A 885 27.33 -35.87 1.20
N GLY A 886 28.27 -36.53 0.51
CA GLY A 886 28.41 -36.46 -0.95
C GLY A 886 29.12 -35.18 -1.46
N PHE A 887 29.68 -34.37 -0.53
CA PHE A 887 30.53 -33.23 -0.85
C PHE A 887 32.02 -33.57 -0.56
N PRO A 888 32.97 -32.93 -1.27
CA PRO A 888 34.39 -33.06 -0.96
C PRO A 888 34.71 -32.67 0.49
N HIS A 889 35.82 -33.20 1.02
CA HIS A 889 36.33 -32.73 2.30
C HIS A 889 37.19 -31.46 2.15
N ALA A 890 36.83 -30.39 2.85
CA ALA A 890 37.62 -29.16 2.96
C ALA A 890 38.07 -28.94 4.42
N PRO A 891 39.38 -29.05 4.75
CA PRO A 891 39.85 -28.88 6.13
C PRO A 891 39.56 -27.50 6.72
N SER A 892 39.76 -26.42 5.93
CA SER A 892 39.52 -25.03 6.33
C SER A 892 38.06 -24.74 6.69
N SER A 893 37.10 -25.45 6.08
CA SER A 893 35.68 -25.33 6.43
C SER A 893 35.39 -25.68 7.89
N ARG A 894 36.18 -26.53 8.55
CA ARG A 894 36.02 -26.81 9.99
C ARG A 894 36.39 -25.60 10.85
N GLU A 895 37.46 -24.89 10.50
CA GLU A 895 37.87 -23.64 11.18
C GLU A 895 36.83 -22.53 10.96
N THR A 896 36.37 -22.35 9.72
CA THR A 896 35.34 -21.37 9.35
C THR A 896 34.02 -21.61 10.10
N CYS A 897 33.59 -22.88 10.21
CA CYS A 897 32.45 -23.26 11.05
C CYS A 897 32.70 -22.99 12.53
N GLY A 898 33.86 -23.39 13.07
CA GLY A 898 34.21 -23.19 14.48
C GLY A 898 34.23 -21.72 14.90
N SER A 899 34.86 -20.88 14.08
CA SER A 899 34.89 -19.42 14.27
C SER A 899 33.49 -18.82 14.23
N SER A 900 32.72 -19.09 13.17
CA SER A 900 31.37 -18.53 13.01
C SER A 900 30.40 -19.00 14.10
N SER A 901 30.48 -20.27 14.55
CA SER A 901 29.70 -20.78 15.68
C SER A 901 30.03 -20.07 16.99
N SER A 902 31.31 -19.78 17.24
CA SER A 902 31.75 -18.98 18.39
C SER A 902 31.20 -17.55 18.32
N THR A 903 31.36 -16.87 17.17
CA THR A 903 30.91 -15.49 16.97
C THR A 903 29.40 -15.33 17.13
N ILE A 904 28.59 -16.22 16.54
CA ILE A 904 27.13 -16.22 16.75
C ILE A 904 26.80 -16.43 18.24
N THR A 905 27.49 -17.34 18.94
CA THR A 905 27.28 -17.57 20.37
C THR A 905 27.59 -16.32 21.21
N ILE A 906 28.63 -15.54 20.84
CA ILE A 906 28.96 -14.27 21.50
C ILE A 906 27.90 -13.20 21.20
N LEU A 907 27.46 -13.07 19.94
CA LEU A 907 26.39 -12.14 19.54
C LEU A 907 25.09 -12.41 20.30
N ILE A 908 24.69 -13.68 20.43
CA ILE A 908 23.49 -14.08 21.19
C ILE A 908 23.64 -13.75 22.68
N ARG A 909 24.81 -13.99 23.28
CA ARG A 909 25.08 -13.60 24.68
C ARG A 909 24.96 -12.09 24.88
N GLN A 910 25.64 -11.29 24.06
CA GLN A 910 25.60 -9.83 24.15
C GLN A 910 24.19 -9.28 23.89
N PHE A 911 23.46 -9.79 22.89
CA PHE A 911 22.08 -9.37 22.64
C PHE A 911 21.15 -9.72 23.81
N ARG A 912 21.22 -10.96 24.33
CA ARG A 912 20.44 -11.40 25.49
C ARG A 912 20.69 -10.53 26.73
N THR A 913 21.94 -10.15 26.99
CA THR A 913 22.30 -9.28 28.12
C THR A 913 21.79 -7.85 27.95
N HIS A 914 21.74 -7.31 26.73
CA HIS A 914 21.34 -5.93 26.48
C HIS A 914 19.83 -5.74 26.24
N HIS A 915 19.13 -6.72 25.65
CA HIS A 915 17.75 -6.58 25.14
C HIS A 915 16.80 -7.72 25.54
N GLY A 916 17.31 -8.79 26.17
CA GLY A 916 16.58 -10.05 26.36
C GLY A 916 16.42 -10.86 25.06
N LEU A 917 15.81 -12.04 25.15
CA LEU A 917 15.48 -12.86 23.96
C LEU A 917 14.00 -12.77 23.54
N ASN A 918 13.13 -12.21 24.39
CA ASN A 918 11.73 -11.91 24.07
C ASN A 918 11.58 -10.82 22.98
N THR A 919 12.68 -10.16 22.61
CA THR A 919 12.75 -9.11 21.58
C THR A 919 13.55 -9.58 20.35
N ALA A 920 13.93 -10.86 20.29
CA ALA A 920 14.82 -11.39 19.25
C ALA A 920 14.16 -11.37 17.85
N PRO A 921 14.92 -11.08 16.79
CA PRO A 921 14.47 -11.27 15.42
C PRO A 921 14.52 -12.75 15.02
N LEU A 922 13.65 -13.19 14.10
CA LEU A 922 13.61 -14.57 13.58
C LEU A 922 14.96 -15.09 13.05
N MET A 923 15.81 -14.21 12.49
CA MET A 923 17.19 -14.55 12.08
C MET A 923 18.05 -15.08 13.25
N LEU A 924 17.80 -14.63 14.50
CA LEU A 924 18.49 -15.16 15.69
C LEU A 924 18.03 -16.59 16.02
N VAL A 925 16.75 -16.92 15.82
CA VAL A 925 16.24 -18.30 15.96
C VAL A 925 16.87 -19.21 14.91
N TYR A 926 16.96 -18.76 13.66
CA TYR A 926 17.64 -19.51 12.61
C TYR A 926 19.14 -19.70 12.93
N ALA A 927 19.84 -18.66 13.35
CA ALA A 927 21.24 -18.72 13.73
C ALA A 927 21.48 -19.67 14.93
N LEU A 928 20.60 -19.66 15.95
CA LEU A 928 20.62 -20.63 17.05
C LEU A 928 20.54 -22.07 16.54
N VAL A 929 19.54 -22.38 15.71
CA VAL A 929 19.35 -23.70 15.11
C VAL A 929 20.56 -24.12 14.28
N MET A 930 21.10 -23.22 13.48
CA MET A 930 22.28 -23.46 12.64
C MET A 930 23.55 -23.73 13.45
N VAL A 931 23.79 -23.01 14.53
CA VAL A 931 24.93 -23.29 15.42
C VAL A 931 24.76 -24.64 16.11
N ILE A 932 23.58 -24.96 16.65
CA ILE A 932 23.35 -26.26 17.31
C ILE A 932 23.55 -27.43 16.34
N ILE A 933 22.96 -27.36 15.14
CA ILE A 933 23.14 -28.38 14.09
C ILE A 933 24.63 -28.51 13.73
N THR A 934 25.33 -27.39 13.52
CA THR A 934 26.76 -27.42 13.14
C THR A 934 27.63 -27.95 14.26
N GLN A 935 27.36 -27.62 15.53
CA GLN A 935 28.09 -28.14 16.68
C GLN A 935 27.91 -29.65 16.84
N ILE A 936 26.67 -30.16 16.70
CA ILE A 936 26.35 -31.60 16.69
C ILE A 936 27.05 -32.33 15.54
N GLN A 937 27.09 -31.73 14.34
CA GLN A 937 27.62 -32.38 13.14
C GLN A 937 29.15 -32.29 12.99
N THR A 938 29.81 -31.24 13.48
CA THR A 938 31.16 -30.89 12.96
C THR A 938 32.21 -30.46 13.99
N LEU A 939 31.84 -30.12 15.24
CA LEU A 939 32.76 -29.38 16.14
C LEU A 939 32.96 -29.98 17.54
N ASN A 940 32.11 -30.89 18.04
CA ASN A 940 32.22 -31.48 19.39
C ASN A 940 32.44 -30.46 20.55
N GLN A 941 31.93 -29.22 20.39
CA GLN A 941 32.04 -28.20 21.43
C GLN A 941 31.22 -28.58 22.69
N GLY A 942 31.73 -28.20 23.86
CA GLY A 942 31.28 -28.74 25.14
C GLY A 942 29.78 -28.60 25.42
N ARG A 943 29.21 -29.62 26.09
CA ARG A 943 27.77 -29.76 26.42
C ARG A 943 27.15 -28.48 27.01
N GLU A 944 27.91 -27.71 27.78
CA GLU A 944 27.47 -26.44 28.39
C GLU A 944 27.06 -25.38 27.35
N THR A 945 27.81 -25.27 26.24
CA THR A 945 27.50 -24.30 25.18
C THR A 945 26.23 -24.69 24.45
N ILE A 946 26.08 -25.98 24.10
CA ILE A 946 24.87 -26.49 23.47
C ILE A 946 23.67 -26.34 24.43
N GLY A 947 23.85 -26.58 25.73
CA GLY A 947 22.85 -26.34 26.76
C GLY A 947 22.45 -24.86 26.89
N PHE A 948 23.38 -23.91 26.74
CA PHE A 948 23.08 -22.48 26.67
C PHE A 948 22.26 -22.13 25.41
N LEU A 949 22.60 -22.69 24.25
CA LEU A 949 21.87 -22.45 23.00
C LEU A 949 20.44 -23.06 23.04
N LEU A 950 20.27 -24.25 23.62
CA LEU A 950 18.95 -24.87 23.82
C LEU A 950 18.07 -24.12 24.84
N ARG A 951 18.66 -23.48 25.87
CA ARG A 951 17.93 -22.54 26.74
C ARG A 951 17.56 -21.25 26.00
N SER A 952 18.46 -20.74 25.17
CA SER A 952 18.20 -19.56 24.34
C SER A 952 17.07 -19.79 23.32
N LEU A 953 16.94 -21.01 22.77
CA LEU A 953 15.77 -21.40 21.95
C LEU A 953 14.46 -21.47 22.77
N GLU A 954 14.52 -21.92 24.02
CA GLU A 954 13.33 -21.88 24.91
C GLU A 954 12.88 -20.45 25.17
N GLU A 955 13.81 -19.54 25.47
CA GLU A 955 13.50 -18.12 25.68
C GLU A 955 12.90 -17.48 24.42
N CYS A 956 13.40 -17.85 23.22
CA CYS A 956 12.80 -17.43 21.95
C CYS A 956 11.44 -18.08 21.64
N SER A 957 11.07 -19.20 22.28
CA SER A 957 9.79 -19.89 22.06
C SER A 957 8.58 -19.09 22.54
N HIS A 958 8.81 -18.12 23.44
CA HIS A 958 7.84 -17.12 23.89
C HIS A 958 7.26 -16.30 22.72
N CYS A 959 8.08 -16.05 21.69
CA CYS A 959 7.69 -15.29 20.50
C CYS A 959 7.44 -16.17 19.26
N TYR A 960 8.21 -17.25 19.11
CA TYR A 960 8.21 -18.10 17.91
C TYR A 960 8.03 -19.58 18.27
N LYS A 961 6.85 -20.14 17.97
CA LYS A 961 6.56 -21.58 18.14
C LYS A 961 7.59 -22.47 17.42
N LEU A 962 8.15 -22.01 16.29
CA LEU A 962 9.27 -22.66 15.59
C LEU A 962 10.50 -22.90 16.49
N ALA A 963 10.80 -22.00 17.44
CA ALA A 963 11.95 -22.15 18.34
C ALA A 963 11.73 -23.28 19.37
N GLY A 964 10.50 -23.40 19.89
CA GLY A 964 10.09 -24.50 20.76
C GLY A 964 10.11 -25.85 20.01
N GLU A 965 9.55 -25.91 18.81
CA GLU A 965 9.62 -27.09 17.94
C GLU A 965 11.08 -27.48 17.61
N ALA A 966 11.93 -26.51 17.27
CA ALA A 966 13.34 -26.75 17.01
C ALA A 966 14.09 -27.30 18.24
N ARG A 967 13.84 -26.74 19.43
CA ARG A 967 14.37 -27.26 20.71
C ARG A 967 13.92 -28.70 20.95
N SER A 968 12.63 -29.01 20.75
CA SER A 968 12.07 -30.36 20.92
C SER A 968 12.68 -31.38 19.96
N ARG A 969 13.00 -31.00 18.72
CA ARG A 969 13.70 -31.88 17.75
C ARG A 969 15.18 -32.07 18.06
N LEU A 970 15.87 -31.03 18.52
CA LEU A 970 17.34 -31.03 18.68
C LEU A 970 17.81 -31.52 20.07
N GLY A 971 16.98 -31.41 21.11
CA GLY A 971 17.29 -31.88 22.46
C GLY A 971 17.62 -33.39 22.56
N PRO A 972 16.84 -34.29 21.96
CA PRO A 972 17.10 -35.74 22.01
C PRO A 972 18.45 -36.16 21.41
N SER A 973 18.94 -35.45 20.39
CA SER A 973 20.18 -35.74 19.65
C SER A 973 21.47 -35.62 20.47
N LEU A 974 21.36 -35.26 21.76
CA LEU A 974 22.48 -34.99 22.67
C LEU A 974 22.53 -35.94 23.88
N GLY A 975 21.64 -36.94 23.93
CA GLY A 975 21.49 -37.84 25.09
C GLY A 975 20.79 -37.20 26.29
N LEU A 976 20.18 -36.02 26.14
CA LEU A 976 19.40 -35.34 27.17
C LEU A 976 17.97 -35.89 27.24
N SER A 977 17.84 -37.21 27.47
CA SER A 977 16.53 -37.86 27.62
C SER A 977 16.13 -38.01 29.09
N LYS A 978 14.96 -37.45 29.43
CA LYS A 978 14.10 -37.82 30.57
C LYS A 978 14.70 -37.75 31.99
N SER A 979 14.39 -36.66 32.68
CA SER A 979 14.13 -36.68 34.13
C SER A 979 12.72 -36.12 34.37
N GLY A 980 11.79 -36.94 34.85
CA GLY A 980 10.50 -36.49 35.37
C GLY A 980 9.50 -35.89 34.37
N ASN A 981 8.72 -36.74 33.69
CA ASN A 981 7.29 -36.78 34.00
C ASN A 981 6.62 -38.05 33.45
N ALA A 982 5.61 -38.53 34.18
CA ALA A 982 4.86 -39.73 33.83
C ALA A 982 3.84 -39.46 32.71
N SER A 983 3.46 -40.52 31.99
CA SER A 983 2.47 -40.48 30.92
C SER A 983 1.04 -40.35 31.47
N ALA A 984 0.47 -39.15 31.41
CA ALA A 984 -0.98 -38.95 31.48
C ALA A 984 -1.62 -39.25 30.11
N SER A 985 -1.63 -40.53 29.71
CA SER A 985 -2.26 -41.00 28.46
C SER A 985 -2.92 -42.36 28.66
N ALA A 986 -4.22 -42.36 28.92
CA ALA A 986 -5.05 -43.56 28.99
C ALA A 986 -6.34 -43.33 28.18
N SER A 987 -6.30 -43.63 26.88
CA SER A 987 -7.45 -43.55 26.00
C SER A 987 -8.46 -44.67 26.30
N GLY A 988 -9.48 -44.35 27.10
CA GLY A 988 -10.56 -45.29 27.42
C GLY A 988 -11.46 -45.56 26.21
N SER A 989 -11.28 -46.71 25.57
CA SER A 989 -12.26 -47.24 24.61
C SER A 989 -13.58 -47.59 25.31
N THR A 990 -14.68 -47.54 24.58
CA THR A 990 -16.03 -47.79 25.12
C THR A 990 -16.19 -49.19 25.71
N ARG A 991 -16.81 -49.28 26.90
CA ARG A 991 -18.17 -49.83 27.06
C ARG A 991 -18.79 -49.55 28.45
N ARG A 992 -20.11 -49.77 28.52
CA ARG A 992 -21.05 -49.31 29.57
C ARG A 992 -20.80 -49.93 30.96
N PRO A 993 -21.26 -49.26 32.05
CA PRO A 993 -21.46 -49.88 33.35
C PRO A 993 -22.79 -50.67 33.44
N VAL A 994 -22.78 -51.81 34.14
CA VAL A 994 -23.94 -52.51 34.73
C VAL A 994 -23.40 -53.40 35.89
N PRO A 995 -24.21 -53.80 36.89
CA PRO A 995 -24.52 -53.01 38.08
C PRO A 995 -23.94 -53.61 39.38
N ALA A 996 -24.13 -52.91 40.51
CA ALA A 996 -23.99 -53.51 41.85
C ALA A 996 -25.25 -54.34 42.24
N SER A 997 -25.10 -55.24 43.21
CA SER A 997 -25.97 -56.42 43.36
C SER A 997 -27.10 -56.33 44.39
N ALA A 998 -28.31 -56.70 43.96
CA ALA A 998 -29.25 -57.55 44.71
C ALA A 998 -30.09 -58.32 43.64
N THR A 999 -30.33 -59.62 43.72
CA THR A 999 -30.33 -60.57 44.85
C THR A 999 -29.78 -61.96 44.51
N GLN A 1000 -29.39 -62.72 45.55
CA GLN A 1000 -29.09 -64.19 45.58
C GLN A 1000 -27.85 -64.68 44.82
N GLY A 1001 -27.03 -65.55 45.44
CA GLY A 1001 -25.87 -66.14 44.73
C GLY A 1001 -24.74 -66.86 45.49
N GLN A 1002 -24.83 -67.10 46.80
CA GLN A 1002 -23.99 -68.04 47.59
C GLN A 1002 -22.44 -67.93 47.60
N ASP A 1003 -21.94 -67.65 48.81
CA ASP A 1003 -20.98 -68.45 49.60
C ASP A 1003 -19.46 -68.54 49.25
N GLU A 1004 -18.67 -68.22 50.30
CA GLU A 1004 -17.40 -68.85 50.74
C GLU A 1004 -16.04 -68.58 50.03
N ASP A 1005 -15.24 -67.73 50.70
CA ASP A 1005 -14.00 -68.11 51.44
C ASP A 1005 -12.54 -67.76 50.99
N VAL A 1006 -11.89 -67.00 51.90
CA VAL A 1006 -10.62 -67.32 52.62
C VAL A 1006 -9.24 -66.77 52.18
N ILE A 1007 -8.81 -65.73 52.94
CA ILE A 1007 -7.52 -65.52 53.66
C ILE A 1007 -6.17 -65.37 52.89
N ALA A 1008 -5.63 -64.12 52.91
CA ALA A 1008 -4.33 -63.62 53.42
C ALA A 1008 -2.98 -64.39 53.14
N THR A 1009 -1.76 -64.01 53.56
CA THR A 1009 -1.11 -62.88 54.32
C THR A 1009 0.16 -62.44 53.53
N GLY A 1010 0.98 -61.42 53.86
CA GLY A 1010 1.03 -60.37 54.91
C GLY A 1010 2.42 -59.69 54.94
N ASP A 1011 2.66 -58.76 55.89
CA ASP A 1011 3.96 -58.32 56.44
C ASP A 1011 4.99 -57.57 55.53
N THR A 1012 5.77 -56.54 55.95
CA THR A 1012 5.96 -55.86 57.27
C THR A 1012 6.64 -54.46 57.13
N GLN A 1013 6.52 -53.62 58.19
CA GLN A 1013 7.47 -52.56 58.68
C GLN A 1013 7.78 -51.33 57.76
N SER A 1014 7.53 -50.06 58.14
CA SER A 1014 8.04 -49.19 59.24
C SER A 1014 9.38 -48.45 58.88
N GLU A 1015 9.73 -47.25 59.37
CA GLU A 1015 9.12 -46.36 60.38
C GLU A 1015 9.58 -44.87 60.22
N ASP A 1016 8.62 -43.93 60.23
CA ASP A 1016 8.56 -42.61 60.93
C ASP A 1016 9.66 -41.49 60.85
N LEU A 1017 9.25 -40.29 61.32
CA LEU A 1017 9.96 -39.06 61.72
C LEU A 1017 10.54 -38.12 60.63
N GLY A 1018 10.35 -36.79 60.69
CA GLY A 1018 9.44 -35.97 61.52
C GLY A 1018 9.99 -34.58 61.95
N ASN A 1019 9.32 -33.49 61.54
CA ASN A 1019 9.24 -32.18 62.25
C ASN A 1019 8.24 -31.25 61.52
N GLN A 1020 7.05 -31.00 62.10
CA GLN A 1020 6.63 -29.80 62.86
C GLN A 1020 6.32 -28.56 61.99
N MET A 1021 5.07 -28.04 61.88
CA MET A 1021 4.12 -27.48 62.89
C MET A 1021 4.50 -26.04 63.32
N VAL A 1022 3.61 -25.06 63.58
CA VAL A 1022 2.12 -24.95 63.70
C VAL A 1022 1.74 -23.44 63.44
N ASP A 1023 0.65 -23.03 62.76
CA ASP A 1023 -0.77 -22.83 63.21
C ASP A 1023 -0.95 -21.63 64.20
N PRO A 1024 -2.14 -21.17 64.70
CA PRO A 1024 -3.56 -21.39 64.33
C PRO A 1024 -4.52 -20.15 64.28
N THR A 1025 -5.81 -20.42 63.96
CA THR A 1025 -7.09 -19.76 64.41
C THR A 1025 -7.49 -18.37 63.89
N PHE A 1026 -8.79 -18.01 63.73
CA PHE A 1026 -10.11 -18.61 64.07
C PHE A 1026 -11.20 -18.12 63.03
N LEU A 1027 -12.55 -18.31 63.07
CA LEU A 1027 -13.58 -18.79 64.03
C LEU A 1027 -14.81 -19.40 63.27
N ASP A 1028 -15.98 -19.51 63.89
CA ASP A 1028 -17.26 -20.17 63.47
C ASP A 1028 -18.47 -19.39 64.12
N PRO A 1029 -19.80 -19.67 63.94
CA PRO A 1029 -20.51 -20.71 63.15
C PRO A 1029 -21.82 -20.33 62.38
N ALA A 1030 -22.35 -21.31 61.60
CA ALA A 1030 -23.75 -21.83 61.60
C ALA A 1030 -24.66 -21.83 60.31
N MET A 1031 -25.29 -23.00 60.07
CA MET A 1031 -26.57 -23.32 59.35
C MET A 1031 -26.69 -23.16 57.79
N GLN A 1032 -26.85 -24.26 57.02
CA GLN A 1032 -28.09 -24.92 56.50
C GLN A 1032 -28.80 -24.13 55.36
N SER A 1033 -28.84 -24.53 54.07
CA SER A 1033 -29.45 -25.69 53.34
C SER A 1033 -30.88 -25.39 52.78
N ASP A 1034 -31.51 -26.08 51.80
CA ASP A 1034 -31.36 -27.48 51.32
C ASP A 1034 -31.80 -27.78 49.84
N PHE A 1035 -31.80 -29.07 49.48
CA PHE A 1035 -32.08 -29.87 48.23
C PHE A 1035 -33.22 -29.54 47.18
N LEU A 1036 -32.87 -29.80 45.89
CA LEU A 1036 -33.56 -30.54 44.78
C LEU A 1036 -34.92 -30.15 44.10
N GLN A 1037 -35.10 -30.77 42.89
CA GLN A 1037 -36.28 -30.87 41.98
C GLN A 1037 -36.51 -29.68 41.02
N GLY A 1038 -37.12 -29.83 39.83
CA GLY A 1038 -37.75 -31.00 39.16
C GLY A 1038 -37.92 -30.80 37.62
N ASN A 1039 -38.65 -31.70 36.94
CA ASN A 1039 -38.66 -31.87 35.47
C ASN A 1039 -39.93 -31.35 34.74
N ASP A 1040 -39.80 -31.14 33.42
CA ASP A 1040 -40.78 -31.43 32.34
C ASP A 1040 -41.89 -30.45 31.82
N LEU A 1041 -42.06 -30.54 30.49
CA LEU A 1041 -43.25 -30.37 29.61
C LEU A 1041 -43.86 -28.99 29.21
N MET A 1042 -43.93 -28.81 27.86
CA MET A 1042 -44.96 -28.23 26.95
C MET A 1042 -45.96 -27.13 27.41
N GLY A 1043 -46.24 -26.15 26.52
CA GLY A 1043 -47.57 -25.51 26.44
C GLY A 1043 -47.69 -24.10 25.81
N ASP A 1044 -48.04 -24.04 24.53
CA ASP A 1044 -48.96 -23.09 23.84
C ASP A 1044 -49.23 -21.64 24.35
N THR A 1045 -48.76 -20.68 23.53
CA THR A 1045 -49.49 -19.48 23.00
C THR A 1045 -50.02 -18.32 23.88
N LEU A 1046 -49.86 -17.12 23.29
CA LEU A 1046 -50.75 -15.94 23.28
C LEU A 1046 -50.80 -14.94 24.47
N ASN A 1047 -50.04 -13.84 24.25
CA ASN A 1047 -50.54 -12.45 24.10
C ASN A 1047 -50.90 -11.55 25.31
N LEU A 1048 -50.47 -10.29 25.12
CA LEU A 1048 -51.05 -9.00 25.53
C LEU A 1048 -50.88 -8.44 26.97
N ASP A 1049 -50.46 -7.16 26.93
CA ASP A 1049 -50.80 -6.01 27.77
C ASP A 1049 -50.22 -5.79 29.20
N ALA A 1050 -49.46 -4.69 29.25
CA ALA A 1050 -49.48 -3.60 30.24
C ALA A 1050 -49.12 -3.86 31.71
N PHE A 1051 -47.99 -3.26 32.13
CA PHE A 1051 -47.81 -2.70 33.47
C PHE A 1051 -47.01 -1.38 33.46
N ASP A 1052 -47.72 -0.28 33.72
CA ASP A 1052 -47.21 1.00 34.27
C ASP A 1052 -46.93 0.81 35.79
N LEU A 1053 -46.15 1.60 36.55
CA LEU A 1053 -45.31 2.83 36.44
C LEU A 1053 -44.43 2.81 37.74
N PRO A 1054 -43.53 3.78 38.09
CA PRO A 1054 -43.12 5.02 37.42
C PRO A 1054 -41.57 5.16 37.29
N GLY A 1055 -41.09 6.33 36.82
CA GLY A 1055 -39.66 6.67 36.82
C GLY A 1055 -39.34 8.02 37.50
N PHE A 1056 -38.05 8.27 37.77
CA PHE A 1056 -37.42 9.59 37.96
C PHE A 1056 -35.89 9.42 38.07
N GLY A 1057 -35.11 10.42 37.64
CA GLY A 1057 -33.68 10.55 37.99
C GLY A 1057 -32.73 10.84 36.82
N ASP A 1058 -32.26 12.09 36.72
CA ASP A 1058 -31.14 12.47 35.85
C ASP A 1058 -29.80 11.87 36.32
N VAL A 1059 -28.96 11.46 35.37
CA VAL A 1059 -27.52 11.25 35.58
C VAL A 1059 -26.76 11.84 34.38
N ASN A 1060 -26.60 13.15 34.35
CA ASN A 1060 -25.94 13.86 33.26
C ASN A 1060 -24.99 14.97 33.76
N GLU A 1061 -24.00 14.59 34.55
CA GLU A 1061 -22.81 15.40 34.85
C GLU A 1061 -21.66 14.46 35.31
N GLY A 1062 -20.39 14.75 34.98
CA GLY A 1062 -19.29 13.95 35.55
C GLY A 1062 -17.92 13.88 34.86
N PHE A 1063 -17.71 14.41 33.64
CA PHE A 1063 -16.39 14.33 32.99
C PHE A 1063 -15.92 15.61 32.25
N HIS A 1064 -16.15 16.78 32.84
CA HIS A 1064 -15.48 18.04 32.45
C HIS A 1064 -14.83 18.81 33.62
N SER A 1065 -13.97 18.10 34.34
CA SER A 1065 -12.72 18.64 34.91
C SER A 1065 -11.66 17.55 34.68
N TRP A 1066 -10.36 17.79 34.50
CA TRP A 1066 -9.45 18.81 35.05
C TRP A 1066 -8.65 19.55 33.96
N PHE A 1067 -7.63 20.34 34.37
CA PHE A 1067 -6.68 21.10 33.55
C PHE A 1067 -7.18 22.41 32.91
N SER A 1068 -7.37 23.42 33.77
CA SER A 1068 -6.89 24.77 33.48
C SER A 1068 -6.46 25.47 34.77
N ILE A 1069 -5.22 25.97 34.76
CA ILE A 1069 -4.46 26.83 35.70
C ILE A 1069 -3.01 26.31 35.65
N GLY A 1070 -2.04 27.02 35.06
CA GLY A 1070 -2.14 28.24 34.25
C GLY A 1070 -0.78 28.93 34.12
N HIS A 1071 -0.70 30.02 33.36
CA HIS A 1071 0.17 31.15 33.67
C HIS A 1071 -0.33 32.43 33.01
N MET A 1072 0.14 33.58 33.49
CA MET A 1072 -0.26 34.92 33.07
C MET A 1072 0.45 35.34 31.78
N GLY A 1073 -0.20 36.18 30.98
CA GLY A 1073 0.28 36.73 29.71
C GLY A 1073 -0.86 37.42 28.97
#